data_AF-A0A2N6M1X8-F1
#
_entry.id   AF-A0A2N6M1X8-F1
#
_cell.length_a   1.000
_cell.length_b   1.000
_cell.length_c   1.000
_cell.angle_alpha   90.00
_cell.angle_beta   90.00
_cell.angle_gamma   90.00
#
_symmetry.space_group_name_H-M   'P 1'
#
loop_
_entity.id
_entity.type
_entity.pdbx_description
1 polymer ?
#
loop_
_entity_poly.entity_id
_entity_poly.type
_entity_poly.pdbx_seq_one_letter_code
_entity_poly.pdbx_strand_id
1 'polypeptide(L)'
;MASRENSEANGKTASELKLIDDESSHTRVLASLPWTKAPLCWLTPQQQTLLKKRAETLRFGLGEKIWPKDGVGYQFLIVNGKVRLRQEGVGKPLATLAAGDWFGSLQELPLECKAVAASKDVVVVRWPVGIWAEISTPQIEEFWRGREGEKEDKGDKGDKEDRRNSPHLPYSPHSPTLTPPTYPFVASRNTAAACLTMVAQQLDQPVKLEWVQRQVRGQQPKHVVEAAEKLGFVLRRLQVSWFDLQQLSFPALLQWGASPQAEGNWVVVYAVRGDRLLIANPLNGDRTCEVLPQSLVEQHWNGQLWQVELIQKQEKFNLSWFLPAVWQYRGLLGEVLLASLTLQMLGLATPLITQVVIDKVMVQESLATLDVMAIALLLVALFEAVLGILRLFVFTHTARRLDLSLSAQLFRHLMRLPLAYFESRRVGDTVARVQELEQIRQFLTGTALTVVLDSVFAVVYLVLMFYYSIPLTFTALAVLPLFAILTLVATPILRNWLNETFNRSADSQSFLVETVTGIHSVKAHAAEAVARDRWEGLFARFIRTSFKASTTSNISSNIGDFLTNFSSLLILWFGAKLVIDNKLTVGQLVAFQMLSGRVTGPLLRLVQLWQNLQQVLLSVDRIGDILNVAPEAEPGTGLVLPPLKGQVVFDQVFFRYRQNTEPVLRGISFNVQPGQFVGIVGRSGSGKSTLSKLLQRLYQIESGRILIDGFDIKSADLTSLRQQISVVLQEDFLFNGSILENITLGNPEISAEQVVEAARLAVAHDFISELPHGYETNVGERGTALSGGQRQRIALARLFLSQAPILILDEATSALDSETEQQVLQNLQTVSQGRTVFLIAHRFAPLKRADLILVLEKGVLVERGTHTDLLQQKGLYWSLYQRQQFNI
;
A
#
# COMPACT_ATOMS: atom_id res chain seq x y z
N MET A 1 23.37 31.44 12.48
CA MET A 1 23.38 32.75 11.78
C MET A 1 22.35 32.66 10.66
N ALA A 2 21.24 33.40 10.59
CA ALA A 2 20.84 34.66 11.22
C ALA A 2 19.37 34.62 11.71
N SER A 3 19.18 35.24 12.87
CA SER A 3 17.99 35.81 13.54
C SER A 3 16.60 35.77 12.88
N ARG A 4 15.59 35.38 13.69
CA ARG A 4 14.72 36.35 14.39
C ARG A 4 13.83 35.69 15.46
N GLU A 5 14.08 36.09 16.70
CA GLU A 5 13.20 35.95 17.86
C GLU A 5 12.24 37.15 17.98
N ASN A 6 11.08 36.87 18.56
CA ASN A 6 10.15 37.74 19.31
C ASN A 6 9.49 38.98 18.67
N SER A 7 8.15 38.95 18.68
CA SER A 7 7.35 40.01 19.29
C SER A 7 5.92 39.51 19.59
N GLU A 8 5.66 39.20 20.85
CA GLU A 8 4.33 39.42 21.46
C GLU A 8 4.17 40.94 21.65
N ALA A 9 3.18 41.55 20.99
CA ALA A 9 2.37 42.68 21.47
C ALA A 9 1.59 43.32 20.32
N ASN A 10 0.29 43.02 20.22
CA ASN A 10 -0.79 44.03 20.24
C ASN A 10 -2.14 43.38 19.87
N GLY A 11 -3.05 43.42 20.84
CA GLY A 11 -4.48 43.28 20.59
C GLY A 11 -5.05 44.54 19.96
N LYS A 12 -6.17 44.37 19.23
CA LYS A 12 -6.91 45.34 18.39
C LYS A 12 -6.13 45.64 17.10
N THR A 13 -6.51 45.14 15.92
CA THR A 13 -7.83 45.27 15.28
C THR A 13 -8.12 44.05 14.41
N ALA A 14 -9.29 43.45 14.60
CA ALA A 14 -9.90 42.61 13.58
C ALA A 14 -10.44 43.51 12.44
N SER A 15 -10.57 42.92 11.25
CA SER A 15 -11.16 43.52 10.02
C SER A 15 -10.21 44.39 9.20
N GLU A 16 -9.46 43.76 8.30
CA GLU A 16 -9.21 44.20 6.90
C GLU A 16 -8.02 43.40 6.36
N LEU A 17 -8.28 42.38 5.54
CA LEU A 17 -7.39 41.70 4.57
C LEU A 17 -7.87 40.26 4.38
N LYS A 18 -8.56 40.01 3.25
CA LYS A 18 -8.79 38.73 2.52
C LYS A 18 -10.09 38.72 1.71
N LEU A 19 -10.50 39.86 1.17
CA LEU A 19 -11.38 39.84 0.00
C LEU A 19 -10.55 39.35 -1.19
N ILE A 20 -11.17 38.55 -2.04
CA ILE A 20 -10.55 38.13 -3.30
C ILE A 20 -10.58 39.35 -4.24
N ASP A 21 -9.44 40.03 -4.41
CA ASP A 21 -9.32 41.26 -5.22
C ASP A 21 -9.41 41.02 -6.76
N ASP A 22 -9.39 39.76 -7.20
CA ASP A 22 -9.51 39.41 -8.62
C ASP A 22 -10.98 39.19 -9.01
N GLU A 23 -11.58 40.21 -9.65
CA GLU A 23 -12.97 40.24 -10.14
C GLU A 23 -13.36 38.98 -10.93
N SER A 24 -12.41 38.40 -11.68
CA SER A 24 -12.63 37.20 -12.49
C SER A 24 -12.86 35.95 -11.65
N SER A 25 -12.19 35.86 -10.50
CA SER A 25 -12.27 34.73 -9.58
C SER A 25 -13.47 34.83 -8.64
N HIS A 26 -13.83 36.03 -8.19
CA HIS A 26 -15.08 36.28 -7.45
C HIS A 26 -16.30 35.94 -8.32
N THR A 27 -16.31 36.35 -9.59
CA THR A 27 -17.39 36.03 -10.54
C THR A 27 -17.53 34.52 -10.78
N ARG A 28 -16.42 33.79 -10.89
CA ARG A 28 -16.44 32.31 -11.02
C ARG A 28 -17.00 31.62 -9.78
N VAL A 29 -16.69 32.12 -8.58
CA VAL A 29 -17.21 31.57 -7.32
C VAL A 29 -18.71 31.85 -7.15
N LEU A 30 -19.18 33.04 -7.54
CA LEU A 30 -20.62 33.32 -7.53
C LEU A 30 -21.40 32.51 -8.58
N ALA A 31 -20.76 32.18 -9.71
CA ALA A 31 -21.34 31.30 -10.72
C ALA A 31 -21.43 29.83 -10.26
N SER A 32 -20.54 29.40 -9.36
CA SER A 32 -20.54 28.03 -8.82
C SER A 32 -21.44 27.84 -7.59
N LEU A 33 -22.14 28.88 -7.13
CA LEU A 33 -23.11 28.77 -6.05
C LEU A 33 -24.26 27.83 -6.42
N PRO A 34 -24.73 26.98 -5.49
CA PRO A 34 -25.78 26.00 -5.75
C PRO A 34 -27.18 26.64 -5.76
N TRP A 35 -27.49 27.46 -6.77
CA TRP A 35 -28.78 28.16 -6.93
C TRP A 35 -29.99 27.22 -7.00
N THR A 36 -29.77 25.93 -7.26
CA THR A 36 -30.80 24.89 -7.32
C THR A 36 -31.11 24.24 -5.96
N LYS A 37 -30.39 24.60 -4.88
CA LYS A 37 -30.60 24.05 -3.53
C LYS A 37 -31.20 25.09 -2.58
N ALA A 38 -31.97 24.61 -1.59
CA ALA A 38 -32.50 25.45 -0.53
C ALA A 38 -31.36 26.08 0.30
N PRO A 39 -31.50 27.34 0.77
CA PRO A 39 -32.66 28.22 0.60
C PRO A 39 -32.61 29.07 -0.69
N LEU A 40 -31.55 28.95 -1.51
CA LEU A 40 -31.32 29.81 -2.68
C LEU A 40 -32.33 29.59 -3.82
N CYS A 41 -32.86 28.37 -3.95
CA CYS A 41 -33.83 28.03 -5.00
C CYS A 41 -35.22 28.66 -4.80
N TRP A 42 -35.53 29.13 -3.59
CA TRP A 42 -36.82 29.77 -3.27
C TRP A 42 -36.84 31.27 -3.53
N LEU A 43 -35.71 31.84 -3.94
CA LEU A 43 -35.55 33.26 -4.23
C LEU A 43 -36.02 33.58 -5.64
N THR A 44 -36.77 34.67 -5.79
CA THR A 44 -37.10 35.22 -7.12
C THR A 44 -35.84 35.69 -7.86
N PRO A 45 -35.83 35.77 -9.20
CA PRO A 45 -34.66 36.23 -9.96
C PRO A 45 -34.13 37.61 -9.53
N GLN A 46 -35.02 38.50 -9.08
CA GLN A 46 -34.65 39.82 -8.54
C GLN A 46 -33.94 39.70 -7.18
N GLN A 47 -34.43 38.85 -6.29
CA GLN A 47 -33.82 38.56 -4.99
C GLN A 47 -32.46 37.84 -5.14
N GLN A 48 -32.34 36.90 -6.09
CA GLN A 48 -31.05 36.25 -6.39
C GLN A 48 -30.02 37.26 -6.88
N THR A 49 -30.43 38.23 -7.69
CA THR A 49 -29.55 39.31 -8.17
C THR A 49 -29.11 40.21 -7.01
N LEU A 50 -30.00 40.50 -6.06
CA LEU A 50 -29.70 41.26 -4.86
C LEU A 50 -28.71 40.53 -3.93
N LEU A 51 -28.89 39.22 -3.73
CA LEU A 51 -27.98 38.36 -2.97
C LEU A 51 -26.61 38.22 -3.64
N LYS A 52 -26.54 38.13 -4.97
CA LYS A 52 -25.26 38.14 -5.71
C LYS A 52 -24.49 39.44 -5.51
N LYS A 53 -25.17 40.60 -5.55
CA LYS A 53 -24.53 41.91 -5.36
C LYS A 53 -23.97 42.12 -3.96
N ARG A 54 -24.51 41.43 -2.95
CA ARG A 54 -24.13 41.58 -1.54
C ARG A 54 -23.31 40.39 -1.02
N ALA A 55 -22.86 39.51 -1.91
CA ALA A 55 -22.06 38.34 -1.58
C ALA A 55 -20.58 38.70 -1.51
N GLU A 56 -19.94 38.41 -0.38
CA GLU A 56 -18.49 38.55 -0.22
C GLU A 56 -17.83 37.18 -0.21
N THR A 57 -16.82 36.99 -1.06
CA THR A 57 -16.07 35.74 -1.14
C THR A 57 -14.76 35.85 -0.35
N LEU A 58 -14.52 34.90 0.55
CA LEU A 58 -13.34 34.85 1.40
C LEU A 58 -12.62 33.50 1.24
N ARG A 59 -11.28 33.53 1.34
CA ARG A 59 -10.42 32.34 1.21
C ARG A 59 -9.53 32.17 2.44
N PHE A 60 -9.48 30.96 2.97
CA PHE A 60 -8.78 30.62 4.21
C PHE A 60 -7.85 29.42 4.05
N GLY A 61 -6.70 29.48 4.72
CA GLY A 61 -5.73 28.39 4.83
C GLY A 61 -5.98 27.48 6.04
N LEU A 62 -5.32 26.32 6.08
CA LEU A 62 -5.51 25.32 7.14
C LEU A 62 -5.29 25.91 8.54
N GLY A 63 -6.27 25.77 9.43
CA GLY A 63 -6.19 26.23 10.83
C GLY A 63 -6.62 27.67 11.06
N GLU A 64 -6.93 28.44 10.02
CA GLU A 64 -7.41 29.82 10.18
C GLU A 64 -8.84 29.88 10.71
N LYS A 65 -9.12 30.87 11.58
CA LYS A 65 -10.46 31.11 12.14
C LYS A 65 -11.32 31.83 11.10
N ILE A 66 -12.45 31.22 10.73
CA ILE A 66 -13.38 31.73 9.71
C ILE A 66 -14.50 32.55 10.38
N TRP A 67 -15.00 32.09 11.51
CA TRP A 67 -16.06 32.76 12.27
C TRP A 67 -15.65 32.89 13.75
N PRO A 68 -15.20 34.10 14.18
CA PRO A 68 -14.82 34.39 15.55
C PRO A 68 -16.04 34.76 16.43
N LYS A 69 -15.85 34.73 17.77
CA LYS A 69 -16.88 35.00 18.80
C LYS A 69 -17.66 36.32 18.60
N ASP A 70 -17.00 37.35 18.08
CA ASP A 70 -17.58 38.69 17.85
C ASP A 70 -18.23 38.85 16.47
N GLY A 71 -18.17 37.82 15.62
CA GLY A 71 -18.70 37.82 14.25
C GLY A 71 -20.22 37.66 14.16
N VAL A 72 -20.96 38.23 15.10
CA VAL A 72 -22.43 38.17 15.13
C VAL A 72 -22.96 39.05 14.01
N GLY A 73 -23.67 38.47 13.04
CA GLY A 73 -24.31 39.22 11.96
C GLY A 73 -23.96 38.80 10.53
N TYR A 74 -23.23 37.69 10.33
CA TYR A 74 -23.01 37.10 9.01
C TYR A 74 -23.46 35.64 8.93
N GLN A 75 -23.91 35.25 7.74
CA GLN A 75 -24.23 33.89 7.35
C GLN A 75 -23.27 33.43 6.25
N PHE A 76 -22.71 32.22 6.40
CA PHE A 76 -21.67 31.68 5.54
C PHE A 76 -22.14 30.42 4.82
N LEU A 77 -21.72 30.27 3.56
CA LEU A 77 -21.83 29.06 2.76
C LEU A 77 -20.44 28.60 2.36
N ILE A 78 -20.15 27.31 2.56
CA ILE A 78 -18.90 26.70 2.13
C ILE A 78 -19.00 26.35 0.65
N VAL A 79 -18.17 26.98 -0.19
CA VAL A 79 -18.11 26.66 -1.63
C VAL A 79 -17.07 25.58 -1.91
N ASN A 80 -15.95 25.61 -1.19
CA ASN A 80 -14.89 24.62 -1.33
C ASN A 80 -14.15 24.39 -0.01
N GLY A 81 -13.65 23.16 0.21
CA GLY A 81 -12.93 22.75 1.41
C GLY A 81 -13.83 22.28 2.57
N LYS A 82 -13.22 21.96 3.71
CA LYS A 82 -13.90 21.52 4.94
C LYS A 82 -13.72 22.54 6.05
N VAL A 83 -14.75 22.76 6.86
CA VAL A 83 -14.74 23.65 8.03
C VAL A 83 -15.09 22.86 9.27
N ARG A 84 -14.31 23.01 10.35
CA ARG A 84 -14.58 22.36 11.64
C ARG A 84 -15.18 23.37 12.60
N LEU A 85 -16.35 23.05 13.13
CA LEU A 85 -16.92 23.76 14.29
C LEU A 85 -16.27 23.21 15.55
N ARG A 86 -15.78 24.08 16.43
CA ARG A 86 -15.17 23.71 17.72
C ARG A 86 -15.81 24.52 18.83
N GLN A 87 -16.04 23.87 19.96
CA GLN A 87 -16.33 24.53 21.22
C GLN A 87 -15.03 24.97 21.88
N GLU A 88 -15.02 26.12 22.55
CA GLU A 88 -13.83 26.57 23.27
C GLU A 88 -13.56 25.68 24.50
N GLY A 89 -12.31 25.27 24.73
CA GLY A 89 -11.92 24.37 25.83
C GLY A 89 -11.92 22.86 25.52
N VAL A 90 -12.54 22.42 24.41
CA VAL A 90 -12.60 21.00 24.01
C VAL A 90 -11.74 20.74 22.76
N GLY A 91 -10.80 19.79 22.85
CA GLY A 91 -9.88 19.46 21.76
C GLY A 91 -10.51 18.79 20.53
N LYS A 92 -11.74 18.24 20.67
CA LYS A 92 -12.48 17.57 19.58
C LYS A 92 -13.43 18.54 18.86
N PRO A 93 -13.53 18.48 17.52
CA PRO A 93 -14.51 19.28 16.78
C PRO A 93 -15.94 18.78 17.02
N LEU A 94 -16.89 19.71 17.20
CA LEU A 94 -18.33 19.44 17.33
C LEU A 94 -18.89 18.85 16.03
N ALA A 95 -18.49 19.42 14.89
CA ALA A 95 -18.89 18.95 13.57
C ALA A 95 -17.84 19.33 12.53
N THR A 96 -17.77 18.56 11.44
CA THR A 96 -17.01 18.92 10.23
C THR A 96 -17.99 19.15 9.09
N LEU A 97 -18.13 20.40 8.66
CA LEU A 97 -18.95 20.83 7.55
C LEU A 97 -18.17 20.73 6.23
N ALA A 98 -18.87 20.39 5.15
CA ALA A 98 -18.30 20.24 3.81
C ALA A 98 -18.85 21.30 2.84
N ALA A 99 -18.34 21.30 1.61
CA ALA A 99 -18.85 22.18 0.55
C ALA A 99 -20.36 21.96 0.32
N GLY A 100 -21.12 23.06 0.31
CA GLY A 100 -22.59 23.08 0.25
C GLY A 100 -23.29 23.25 1.60
N ASP A 101 -22.56 23.16 2.73
CA ASP A 101 -23.12 23.39 4.06
C ASP A 101 -23.09 24.86 4.46
N TRP A 102 -24.14 25.28 5.18
CA TRP A 102 -24.29 26.60 5.78
C TRP A 102 -23.89 26.61 7.24
N PHE A 103 -23.32 27.72 7.70
CA PHE A 103 -23.08 28.02 9.12
C PHE A 103 -23.10 29.54 9.36
N GLY A 104 -23.43 29.99 10.58
CA GLY A 104 -23.45 31.41 10.92
C GLY A 104 -24.57 31.76 11.89
N SER A 105 -24.89 33.04 11.98
CA SER A 105 -25.73 33.59 13.05
C SER A 105 -27.23 33.26 12.92
N LEU A 106 -27.70 32.80 11.75
CA LEU A 106 -29.11 32.44 11.52
C LEU A 106 -29.45 31.01 11.94
N GLN A 107 -28.45 30.19 12.28
CA GLN A 107 -28.66 28.84 12.79
C GLN A 107 -28.48 28.83 14.31
N GLU A 108 -29.36 28.15 15.03
CA GLU A 108 -29.21 27.91 16.47
C GLU A 108 -28.02 26.98 16.73
N LEU A 109 -26.82 27.57 16.80
CA LEU A 109 -25.61 26.90 17.23
C LEU A 109 -25.40 27.15 18.73
N PRO A 110 -24.82 26.20 19.49
CA PRO A 110 -24.51 26.40 20.91
C PRO A 110 -23.69 27.67 21.13
N LEU A 111 -23.98 28.42 22.20
CA LEU A 111 -23.52 29.78 22.50
C LEU A 111 -21.98 30.03 22.53
N GLU A 112 -21.14 29.00 22.29
CA GLU A 112 -19.67 29.09 22.35
C GLU A 112 -18.96 28.34 21.19
N CYS A 113 -19.49 28.41 19.96
CA CYS A 113 -18.89 27.76 18.79
C CYS A 113 -18.00 28.69 17.96
N LYS A 114 -16.83 28.20 17.52
CA LYS A 114 -15.98 28.85 16.49
C LYS A 114 -15.78 27.96 15.28
N ALA A 115 -15.75 28.55 14.08
CA ALA A 115 -15.49 27.84 12.83
C ALA A 115 -14.02 28.01 12.39
N VAL A 116 -13.33 26.90 12.11
CA VAL A 116 -11.91 26.89 11.72
C VAL A 116 -11.74 26.08 10.43
N ALA A 117 -10.91 26.57 9.51
CA ALA A 117 -10.59 25.89 8.26
C ALA A 117 -9.88 24.55 8.52
N ALA A 118 -10.42 23.46 7.95
CA ALA A 118 -9.91 22.09 8.11
C ALA A 118 -9.24 21.54 6.84
N SER A 119 -9.19 22.33 5.77
CA SER A 119 -8.49 22.02 4.52
C SER A 119 -7.43 23.08 4.22
N LYS A 120 -6.43 22.75 3.39
CA LYS A 120 -5.38 23.69 2.96
C LYS A 120 -5.92 24.88 2.17
N ASP A 121 -7.08 24.71 1.55
CA ASP A 121 -7.79 25.73 0.80
C ASP A 121 -9.28 25.64 1.10
N VAL A 122 -9.84 26.67 1.75
CA VAL A 122 -11.26 26.77 2.07
C VAL A 122 -11.80 28.08 1.50
N VAL A 123 -12.83 28.00 0.67
CA VAL A 123 -13.50 29.15 0.09
C VAL A 123 -14.92 29.20 0.63
N VAL A 124 -15.28 30.33 1.24
CA VAL A 124 -16.62 30.59 1.77
C VAL A 124 -17.18 31.87 1.17
N VAL A 125 -18.49 31.90 0.99
CA VAL A 125 -19.22 33.12 0.65
C VAL A 125 -20.02 33.54 1.87
N ARG A 126 -19.96 34.82 2.24
CA ARG A 126 -20.68 35.38 3.38
C ARG A 126 -21.66 36.46 2.97
N TRP A 127 -22.75 36.56 3.74
CA TRP A 127 -23.78 37.59 3.61
C TRP A 127 -24.12 38.20 4.97
N PRO A 128 -24.36 39.53 5.04
CA PRO A 128 -24.96 40.15 6.21
C PRO A 128 -26.34 39.55 6.52
N VAL A 129 -26.60 39.27 7.79
CA VAL A 129 -27.87 38.65 8.26
C VAL A 129 -29.08 39.51 7.92
N GLY A 130 -28.95 40.85 7.93
CA GLY A 130 -30.06 41.76 7.63
C GLY A 130 -30.70 41.55 6.25
N ILE A 131 -29.94 41.08 5.26
CA ILE A 131 -30.45 40.79 3.90
C ILE A 131 -31.44 39.63 3.92
N TRP A 132 -31.21 38.64 4.80
CA TRP A 132 -32.12 37.51 4.93
C TRP A 132 -33.45 37.91 5.58
N ALA A 133 -33.48 39.01 6.35
CA ALA A 133 -34.72 39.59 6.85
C ALA A 133 -35.51 40.33 5.74
N GLU A 134 -34.82 41.03 4.84
CA GLU A 134 -35.45 41.71 3.68
C GLU A 134 -36.04 40.74 2.66
N ILE A 135 -35.48 39.53 2.57
CA ILE A 135 -35.88 38.48 1.64
C ILE A 135 -36.63 37.33 2.35
N SER A 136 -37.04 37.56 3.61
CA SER A 136 -37.64 36.51 4.44
C SER A 136 -38.99 36.08 3.89
N THR A 137 -39.13 34.77 3.70
CA THR A 137 -40.38 34.08 3.34
C THR A 137 -40.60 33.01 4.41
N PRO A 138 -41.84 32.59 4.76
CA PRO A 138 -42.07 31.61 5.82
C PRO A 138 -41.23 30.32 5.69
N GLN A 139 -41.00 29.86 4.46
CA GLN A 139 -40.15 28.69 4.15
C GLN A 139 -38.67 28.91 4.46
N ILE A 140 -38.16 30.14 4.29
CA ILE A 140 -36.77 30.49 4.58
C ILE A 140 -36.58 30.58 6.10
N GLU A 141 -37.53 31.16 6.83
CA GLU A 141 -37.50 31.18 8.30
C GLU A 141 -37.55 29.77 8.89
N GLU A 142 -38.39 28.91 8.32
CA GLU A 142 -38.48 27.51 8.70
C GLU A 142 -37.20 26.73 8.36
N PHE A 143 -36.53 27.03 7.25
CA PHE A 143 -35.23 26.42 6.93
C PHE A 143 -34.13 26.78 7.95
N TRP A 144 -34.14 28.01 8.45
CA TRP A 144 -33.19 28.44 9.47
C TRP A 144 -33.51 27.88 10.86
N ARG A 145 -34.81 27.70 11.19
CA ARG A 145 -35.28 27.08 12.45
C ARG A 145 -35.24 25.54 12.44
N GLY A 146 -35.46 24.91 11.29
CA GLY A 146 -35.84 23.50 11.13
C GLY A 146 -34.70 22.54 10.86
N ARG A 147 -33.55 22.69 11.52
CA ARG A 147 -32.44 21.71 11.43
C ARG A 147 -32.31 20.84 12.68
N GLU A 148 -33.41 20.59 13.39
CA GLU A 148 -33.56 19.45 14.28
C GLU A 148 -34.50 18.44 13.63
N GLY A 149 -33.91 17.37 13.07
CA GLY A 149 -34.65 16.19 12.61
C GLY A 149 -35.21 16.26 11.20
N GLU A 150 -34.44 15.77 10.21
CA GLU A 150 -34.98 14.92 9.13
C GLU A 150 -33.84 14.41 8.22
N LYS A 151 -33.53 13.12 8.41
CA LYS A 151 -33.06 12.21 7.37
C LYS A 151 -33.73 10.86 7.61
N GLU A 152 -35.03 10.82 7.29
CA GLU A 152 -35.93 9.69 7.00
C GLU A 152 -37.33 10.36 6.99
N ASP A 153 -38.19 10.29 5.98
CA ASP A 153 -38.36 9.28 4.95
C ASP A 153 -39.27 9.86 3.83
N LYS A 154 -39.19 9.31 2.61
CA LYS A 154 -40.19 9.59 1.55
C LYS A 154 -40.74 8.27 1.05
N GLY A 155 -42.00 7.99 1.42
CA GLY A 155 -42.83 6.97 0.82
C GLY A 155 -44.33 7.34 0.85
N ASP A 156 -44.89 7.48 -0.36
CA ASP A 156 -46.14 6.82 -0.81
C ASP A 156 -47.52 7.54 -0.81
N LYS A 157 -48.33 7.21 -1.84
CA LYS A 157 -49.80 7.32 -2.02
C LYS A 157 -50.18 6.59 -3.34
N GLY A 158 -51.14 5.67 -3.46
CA GLY A 158 -52.07 5.05 -2.49
C GLY A 158 -53.08 4.07 -3.13
N ASP A 159 -53.91 3.46 -2.24
CA ASP A 159 -55.28 2.87 -2.32
C ASP A 159 -55.58 1.63 -3.23
N LYS A 160 -56.39 0.60 -2.89
CA LYS A 160 -57.51 0.40 -1.91
C LYS A 160 -57.91 -1.11 -1.72
N GLU A 161 -58.73 -1.37 -0.69
CA GLU A 161 -59.49 -2.60 -0.27
C GLU A 161 -60.18 -3.38 -1.42
N ASP A 162 -60.49 -4.70 -1.41
CA ASP A 162 -61.37 -5.45 -0.49
C ASP A 162 -61.36 -7.01 -0.74
N ARG A 163 -62.08 -7.76 0.09
CA ARG A 163 -62.02 -9.22 0.40
C ARG A 163 -62.57 -10.27 -0.62
N ARG A 164 -62.02 -11.50 -0.44
CA ARG A 164 -62.59 -12.88 -0.59
C ARG A 164 -62.53 -13.61 -1.95
N ASN A 165 -61.61 -14.59 -1.95
CA ASN A 165 -61.72 -16.01 -2.31
C ASN A 165 -60.73 -16.50 -3.39
N SER A 166 -59.83 -17.36 -2.94
CA SER A 166 -59.00 -18.32 -3.68
C SER A 166 -59.84 -19.20 -4.64
N PRO A 167 -59.27 -19.90 -5.66
CA PRO A 167 -57.88 -20.37 -5.66
C PRO A 167 -57.10 -20.37 -6.99
N HIS A 168 -55.76 -20.43 -6.84
CA HIS A 168 -54.72 -20.84 -7.80
C HIS A 168 -54.41 -19.93 -9.01
N LEU A 169 -53.19 -19.34 -9.04
CA LEU A 169 -52.51 -18.81 -10.25
C LEU A 169 -50.97 -18.82 -10.08
N PRO A 170 -50.16 -19.03 -11.16
CA PRO A 170 -48.69 -19.01 -11.11
C PRO A 170 -48.03 -17.76 -11.79
N TYR A 171 -46.90 -17.30 -11.21
CA TYR A 171 -45.83 -16.42 -11.74
C TYR A 171 -46.18 -15.01 -12.30
N SER A 172 -45.80 -13.90 -11.64
CA SER A 172 -44.56 -13.06 -11.79
C SER A 172 -44.82 -11.66 -11.14
N PRO A 173 -43.91 -10.64 -11.10
CA PRO A 173 -42.50 -10.49 -10.71
C PRO A 173 -42.31 -9.53 -9.47
N HIS A 174 -41.06 -9.33 -9.04
CA HIS A 174 -40.61 -8.70 -7.77
C HIS A 174 -41.05 -7.26 -7.42
N SER A 175 -41.35 -7.04 -6.14
CA SER A 175 -41.09 -5.80 -5.36
C SER A 175 -40.69 -6.21 -3.93
N PRO A 176 -39.77 -5.50 -3.25
CA PRO A 176 -39.03 -6.04 -2.12
C PRO A 176 -39.86 -6.02 -0.84
N THR A 177 -40.11 -7.19 -0.27
CA THR A 177 -40.34 -7.32 1.17
C THR A 177 -39.12 -6.75 1.89
N LEU A 178 -39.30 -5.66 2.65
CA LEU A 178 -38.39 -5.25 3.71
C LEU A 178 -38.32 -6.37 4.74
N THR A 179 -37.42 -7.33 4.52
CA THR A 179 -36.91 -8.17 5.60
C THR A 179 -36.26 -7.25 6.63
N PRO A 180 -36.55 -7.36 7.94
CA PRO A 180 -35.75 -6.68 8.94
C PRO A 180 -34.27 -7.09 8.76
N PRO A 181 -33.30 -6.22 9.05
CA PRO A 181 -31.89 -6.58 8.92
C PRO A 181 -31.63 -7.88 9.69
N THR A 182 -31.27 -8.94 8.96
CA THR A 182 -30.96 -10.24 9.55
C THR A 182 -29.62 -10.11 10.26
N TYR A 183 -29.64 -9.78 11.55
CA TYR A 183 -28.42 -9.74 12.35
C TYR A 183 -27.86 -11.16 12.52
N PRO A 184 -26.54 -11.35 12.41
CA PRO A 184 -25.93 -12.66 12.52
C PRO A 184 -26.08 -13.19 13.94
N PHE A 185 -26.46 -14.46 14.07
CA PHE A 185 -26.61 -15.12 15.37
C PHE A 185 -25.84 -16.45 15.37
N VAL A 186 -25.00 -16.65 16.38
CA VAL A 186 -24.19 -17.87 16.57
C VAL A 186 -24.39 -18.44 17.99
N ALA A 187 -25.04 -19.59 18.11
CA ALA A 187 -25.21 -20.25 19.41
C ALA A 187 -23.92 -20.97 19.87
N SER A 188 -23.48 -20.75 21.11
CA SER A 188 -22.37 -21.52 21.71
C SER A 188 -22.36 -21.42 23.24
N ARG A 189 -21.86 -22.48 23.91
CA ARG A 189 -21.59 -22.46 25.35
C ARG A 189 -20.44 -21.53 25.73
N ASN A 190 -19.48 -21.30 24.82
CA ASN A 190 -18.45 -20.28 25.00
C ASN A 190 -18.99 -18.94 24.48
N THR A 191 -19.64 -18.19 25.37
CA THR A 191 -20.38 -16.97 25.00
C THR A 191 -19.46 -15.92 24.39
N ALA A 192 -18.24 -15.77 24.91
CA ALA A 192 -17.23 -14.85 24.38
C ALA A 192 -16.84 -15.18 22.93
N ALA A 193 -16.56 -16.45 22.62
CA ALA A 193 -16.20 -16.86 21.27
C ALA A 193 -17.35 -16.69 20.27
N ALA A 194 -18.58 -16.99 20.69
CA ALA A 194 -19.77 -16.76 19.88
C ALA A 194 -19.99 -15.27 19.58
N CYS A 195 -19.87 -14.42 20.60
CA CYS A 195 -20.04 -12.97 20.44
C CYS A 195 -18.98 -12.38 19.49
N LEU A 196 -17.71 -12.77 19.63
CA LEU A 196 -16.66 -12.33 18.71
C LEU A 196 -16.90 -12.81 17.28
N THR A 197 -17.45 -14.02 17.11
CA THR A 197 -17.81 -14.55 15.78
C THR A 197 -18.97 -13.77 15.15
N MET A 198 -20.00 -13.45 15.95
CA MET A 198 -21.15 -12.63 15.54
C MET A 198 -20.74 -11.20 15.16
N VAL A 199 -19.86 -10.58 15.94
CA VAL A 199 -19.27 -9.26 15.64
C VAL A 199 -18.46 -9.31 14.34
N ALA A 200 -17.63 -10.34 14.16
CA ALA A 200 -16.83 -10.50 12.95
C ALA A 200 -17.71 -10.68 11.69
N GLN A 201 -18.80 -11.45 11.79
CA GLN A 201 -19.78 -11.59 10.71
C GLN A 201 -20.49 -10.28 10.38
N GLN A 202 -20.86 -9.47 11.39
CA GLN A 202 -21.50 -8.16 11.18
C GLN A 202 -20.57 -7.13 10.53
N LEU A 203 -19.26 -7.27 10.72
CA LEU A 203 -18.23 -6.38 10.18
C LEU A 203 -17.60 -6.91 8.87
N ASP A 204 -18.29 -7.80 8.15
CA ASP A 204 -17.86 -8.43 6.89
C ASP A 204 -16.50 -9.18 6.96
N GLN A 205 -16.17 -9.73 8.14
CA GLN A 205 -15.03 -10.62 8.35
C GLN A 205 -15.50 -11.99 8.83
N PRO A 206 -16.05 -12.84 7.96
CA PRO A 206 -16.58 -14.13 8.38
C PRO A 206 -15.47 -15.05 8.88
N VAL A 207 -15.46 -15.34 10.18
CA VAL A 207 -14.57 -16.30 10.83
C VAL A 207 -15.36 -17.51 11.30
N LYS A 208 -14.76 -18.70 11.24
CA LYS A 208 -15.38 -19.93 11.77
C LYS A 208 -15.32 -19.96 13.30
N LEU A 209 -16.43 -20.28 13.95
CA LEU A 209 -16.55 -20.35 15.41
C LEU A 209 -15.45 -21.21 16.07
N GLU A 210 -15.14 -22.37 15.52
CA GLU A 210 -14.10 -23.29 16.05
C GLU A 210 -12.72 -22.63 16.13
N TRP A 211 -12.41 -21.77 15.15
CA TRP A 211 -11.14 -21.05 15.14
C TRP A 211 -11.10 -20.00 16.25
N VAL A 212 -12.20 -19.24 16.43
CA VAL A 212 -12.32 -18.23 17.49
C VAL A 212 -12.25 -18.89 18.87
N GLN A 213 -12.89 -20.04 19.06
CA GLN A 213 -12.83 -20.80 20.31
C GLN A 213 -11.40 -21.21 20.69
N ARG A 214 -10.53 -21.50 19.72
CA ARG A 214 -9.11 -21.79 19.99
C ARG A 214 -8.31 -20.55 20.41
N GLN A 215 -8.74 -19.35 19.99
CA GLN A 215 -8.07 -18.09 20.32
C GLN A 215 -8.50 -17.54 21.69
N VAL A 216 -9.73 -17.84 22.13
CA VAL A 216 -10.27 -17.40 23.41
C VAL A 216 -9.84 -18.36 24.52
N ARG A 217 -8.90 -17.92 25.37
CA ARG A 217 -8.38 -18.71 26.50
C ARG A 217 -9.36 -18.85 27.68
N GLY A 218 -10.36 -17.97 27.77
CA GLY A 218 -11.36 -17.95 28.84
C GLY A 218 -12.39 -16.84 28.64
N GLN A 219 -13.40 -16.76 29.50
CA GLN A 219 -14.50 -15.78 29.38
C GLN A 219 -14.26 -14.47 30.14
N GLN A 220 -13.11 -14.31 30.82
CA GLN A 220 -12.78 -13.05 31.49
C GLN A 220 -12.52 -11.93 30.47
N PRO A 221 -12.87 -10.66 30.77
CA PRO A 221 -12.68 -9.53 29.86
C PRO A 221 -11.29 -9.43 29.25
N LYS A 222 -10.24 -9.70 30.04
CA LYS A 222 -8.85 -9.66 29.56
C LYS A 222 -8.60 -10.63 28.40
N HIS A 223 -9.15 -11.85 28.48
CA HIS A 223 -9.00 -12.87 27.44
C HIS A 223 -9.82 -12.56 26.19
N VAL A 224 -11.01 -11.94 26.37
CA VAL A 224 -11.86 -11.52 25.25
C VAL A 224 -11.22 -10.37 24.48
N VAL A 225 -10.63 -9.39 25.17
CA VAL A 225 -9.87 -8.29 24.55
C VAL A 225 -8.68 -8.83 23.76
N GLU A 226 -7.87 -9.73 24.35
CA GLU A 226 -6.71 -10.34 23.67
C GLU A 226 -7.14 -11.14 22.42
N ALA A 227 -8.26 -11.88 22.50
CA ALA A 227 -8.78 -12.63 21.37
C ALA A 227 -9.34 -11.71 20.27
N ALA A 228 -9.98 -10.60 20.64
CA ALA A 228 -10.49 -9.60 19.70
C ALA A 228 -9.35 -8.89 18.94
N GLU A 229 -8.24 -8.58 19.62
CA GLU A 229 -7.06 -8.00 18.97
C GLU A 229 -6.48 -8.93 17.90
N LYS A 230 -6.44 -10.25 18.17
CA LYS A 230 -6.02 -11.26 17.18
C LYS A 230 -6.96 -11.39 15.99
N LEU A 231 -8.23 -11.04 16.18
CA LEU A 231 -9.24 -10.98 15.12
C LEU A 231 -9.19 -9.67 14.32
N GLY A 232 -8.39 -8.68 14.74
CA GLY A 232 -8.29 -7.38 14.08
C GLY A 232 -9.23 -6.30 14.65
N PHE A 233 -9.78 -6.52 15.86
CA PHE A 233 -10.67 -5.59 16.55
C PHE A 233 -10.02 -5.03 17.81
N VAL A 234 -10.31 -3.76 18.14
CA VAL A 234 -10.00 -3.16 19.44
C VAL A 234 -11.27 -3.09 20.25
N LEU A 235 -11.26 -3.68 21.45
CA LEU A 235 -12.36 -3.56 22.40
C LEU A 235 -12.06 -2.48 23.44
N ARG A 236 -12.75 -1.35 23.35
CA ARG A 236 -12.63 -0.28 24.35
C ARG A 236 -13.70 -0.44 25.43
N ARG A 237 -13.26 -0.61 26.67
CA ARG A 237 -14.15 -0.65 27.83
C ARG A 237 -14.66 0.76 28.15
N LEU A 238 -15.97 0.92 28.14
CA LEU A 238 -16.69 2.12 28.51
C LEU A 238 -17.60 1.82 29.70
N GLN A 239 -17.76 2.79 30.58
CA GLN A 239 -18.78 2.77 31.63
C GLN A 239 -19.82 3.81 31.23
N VAL A 240 -21.05 3.36 30.95
CA VAL A 240 -22.08 4.15 30.28
C VAL A 240 -23.44 3.92 30.93
N SER A 241 -24.26 4.96 30.94
CA SER A 241 -25.66 4.93 31.35
C SER A 241 -26.58 4.56 30.17
N TRP A 242 -27.85 4.30 30.43
CA TRP A 242 -28.83 4.00 29.36
C TRP A 242 -28.92 5.11 28.30
N PHE A 243 -28.84 6.38 28.72
CA PHE A 243 -28.89 7.52 27.81
C PHE A 243 -27.66 7.57 26.88
N ASP A 244 -26.49 7.17 27.37
CA ASP A 244 -25.26 7.14 26.57
C ASP A 244 -25.28 6.03 25.50
N LEU A 245 -26.02 4.94 25.73
CA LEU A 245 -26.15 3.84 24.75
C LEU A 245 -26.75 4.30 23.42
N GLN A 246 -27.62 5.31 23.43
CA GLN A 246 -28.23 5.86 22.21
C GLN A 246 -27.23 6.60 21.32
N GLN A 247 -26.10 7.06 21.88
CA GLN A 247 -25.08 7.84 21.16
C GLN A 247 -23.90 6.98 20.67
N LEU A 248 -23.86 5.71 21.04
CA LEU A 248 -22.77 4.79 20.69
C LEU A 248 -23.00 4.09 19.35
N SER A 249 -21.90 3.69 18.72
CA SER A 249 -21.93 2.88 17.50
C SER A 249 -21.96 1.39 17.82
N PHE A 250 -22.84 0.64 17.16
CA PHE A 250 -22.95 -0.82 17.26
C PHE A 250 -22.26 -1.51 16.06
N PRO A 251 -21.76 -2.76 16.19
CA PRO A 251 -21.96 -3.69 17.28
C PRO A 251 -21.08 -3.44 18.52
N ALA A 252 -21.61 -3.73 19.71
CA ALA A 252 -20.88 -3.65 20.98
C ALA A 252 -21.05 -4.94 21.80
N LEU A 253 -20.15 -5.19 22.74
CA LEU A 253 -20.17 -6.35 23.62
C LEU A 253 -20.56 -5.94 25.03
N LEU A 254 -21.41 -6.72 25.68
CA LEU A 254 -21.92 -6.46 27.03
C LEU A 254 -21.87 -7.75 27.85
N GLN A 255 -21.65 -7.62 29.16
CA GLN A 255 -21.74 -8.75 30.10
C GLN A 255 -23.11 -8.74 30.79
N TRP A 256 -23.87 -9.81 30.60
CA TRP A 256 -25.21 -10.02 31.10
C TRP A 256 -25.18 -10.85 32.39
N GLY A 257 -25.81 -10.34 33.47
CA GLY A 257 -25.95 -11.05 34.74
C GLY A 257 -24.66 -11.15 35.59
N ALA A 258 -23.69 -10.25 35.39
CA ALA A 258 -22.43 -10.25 36.12
C ALA A 258 -22.63 -9.79 37.58
N SER A 259 -22.74 -10.75 38.51
CA SER A 259 -22.59 -10.53 39.96
C SER A 259 -21.10 -10.60 40.33
N PRO A 260 -20.61 -9.88 41.37
CA PRO A 260 -19.20 -9.93 41.79
C PRO A 260 -18.66 -11.34 42.14
N GLN A 261 -19.52 -12.36 42.24
CA GLN A 261 -19.16 -13.75 42.54
C GLN A 261 -19.44 -14.77 41.42
N ALA A 262 -19.98 -14.37 40.25
CA ALA A 262 -20.31 -15.27 39.15
C ALA A 262 -19.77 -14.75 37.79
N GLU A 263 -19.23 -15.65 36.97
CA GLU A 263 -18.77 -15.31 35.60
C GLU A 263 -19.98 -14.89 34.75
N GLY A 264 -20.06 -13.60 34.39
CA GLY A 264 -21.13 -13.07 33.55
C GLY A 264 -21.08 -13.59 32.11
N ASN A 265 -22.25 -13.74 31.48
CA ASN A 265 -22.36 -14.19 30.09
C ASN A 265 -22.12 -13.02 29.12
N TRP A 266 -21.45 -13.26 28.00
CA TRP A 266 -21.28 -12.24 26.97
C TRP A 266 -22.48 -12.21 26.01
N VAL A 267 -22.93 -11.01 25.67
CA VAL A 267 -23.98 -10.75 24.68
C VAL A 267 -23.52 -9.65 23.71
N VAL A 268 -23.97 -9.72 22.45
CA VAL A 268 -23.72 -8.68 21.44
C VAL A 268 -24.91 -7.74 21.41
N VAL A 269 -24.65 -6.43 21.40
CA VAL A 269 -25.67 -5.39 21.21
C VAL A 269 -25.58 -4.91 19.77
N TYR A 270 -26.70 -4.96 19.04
CA TYR A 270 -26.76 -4.61 17.63
C TYR A 270 -27.40 -3.24 17.36
N ALA A 271 -28.36 -2.84 18.19
CA ALA A 271 -29.03 -1.54 18.06
C ALA A 271 -29.77 -1.18 19.36
N VAL A 272 -29.97 0.11 19.57
CA VAL A 272 -30.93 0.67 20.53
C VAL A 272 -32.03 1.35 19.72
N ARG A 273 -33.30 1.07 20.01
CA ARG A 273 -34.46 1.73 19.38
C ARG A 273 -35.42 2.20 20.47
N GLY A 274 -35.37 3.49 20.81
CA GLY A 274 -36.14 4.06 21.92
C GLY A 274 -35.80 3.36 23.23
N ASP A 275 -36.83 2.84 23.92
CA ASP A 275 -36.69 2.14 25.21
C ASP A 275 -36.41 0.64 25.07
N ARG A 276 -35.93 0.19 23.90
CA ARG A 276 -35.65 -1.22 23.62
C ARG A 276 -34.24 -1.44 23.11
N LEU A 277 -33.58 -2.45 23.66
CA LEU A 277 -32.23 -2.89 23.31
C LEU A 277 -32.32 -4.18 22.48
N LEU A 278 -31.74 -4.18 21.28
CA LEU A 278 -31.61 -5.39 20.47
C LEU A 278 -30.29 -6.08 20.83
N ILE A 279 -30.39 -7.25 21.44
CA ILE A 279 -29.25 -8.07 21.85
C ILE A 279 -29.27 -9.44 21.19
N ALA A 280 -28.09 -10.03 21.01
CA ALA A 280 -27.92 -11.42 20.65
C ALA A 280 -27.24 -12.16 21.81
N ASN A 281 -28.02 -12.97 22.52
CA ASN A 281 -27.52 -13.82 23.58
C ASN A 281 -27.17 -15.22 23.01
N PRO A 282 -25.88 -15.64 23.01
CA PRO A 282 -25.47 -16.94 22.49
C PRO A 282 -26.13 -18.16 23.17
N LEU A 283 -26.69 -17.98 24.36
CA LEU A 283 -27.37 -19.03 25.14
C LEU A 283 -28.89 -19.08 24.92
N ASN A 284 -29.45 -18.17 24.11
CA ASN A 284 -30.88 -18.17 23.82
C ASN A 284 -31.29 -19.46 23.10
N GLY A 285 -32.28 -20.18 23.66
CA GLY A 285 -32.80 -21.43 23.12
C GLY A 285 -33.44 -21.29 21.73
N ASP A 286 -34.02 -20.13 21.45
CA ASP A 286 -34.74 -19.84 20.21
C ASP A 286 -33.81 -19.41 19.06
N ARG A 287 -32.49 -19.33 19.32
CA ARG A 287 -31.44 -18.97 18.36
C ARG A 287 -31.70 -17.70 17.55
N THR A 288 -32.37 -16.73 18.15
CA THR A 288 -32.72 -15.45 17.53
C THR A 288 -32.26 -14.28 18.40
N CYS A 289 -32.12 -13.10 17.78
CA CYS A 289 -31.84 -11.87 18.51
C CYS A 289 -33.08 -11.46 19.33
N GLU A 290 -32.87 -11.06 20.57
CA GLU A 290 -33.91 -10.64 21.51
C GLU A 290 -34.01 -9.11 21.56
N VAL A 291 -35.24 -8.60 21.69
CA VAL A 291 -35.50 -7.18 21.92
C VAL A 291 -35.99 -7.01 23.35
N LEU A 292 -35.16 -6.41 24.20
CA LEU A 292 -35.44 -6.27 25.63
C LEU A 292 -35.82 -4.82 26.00
N PRO A 293 -36.81 -4.62 26.88
CA PRO A 293 -37.16 -3.29 27.40
C PRO A 293 -36.12 -2.78 28.39
N GLN A 294 -35.96 -1.45 28.48
CA GLN A 294 -35.02 -0.75 29.38
C GLN A 294 -35.04 -1.29 30.81
N SER A 295 -36.25 -1.46 31.38
CA SER A 295 -36.44 -1.88 32.77
C SER A 295 -35.79 -3.24 33.09
N LEU A 296 -35.67 -4.13 32.11
CA LEU A 296 -35.09 -5.45 32.27
C LEU A 296 -33.57 -5.44 32.08
N VAL A 297 -33.07 -4.56 31.21
CA VAL A 297 -31.64 -4.34 30.98
C VAL A 297 -30.98 -3.72 32.21
N GLU A 298 -31.58 -2.67 32.79
CA GLU A 298 -31.03 -1.99 33.98
C GLU A 298 -30.92 -2.91 35.21
N GLN A 299 -31.75 -3.95 35.30
CA GLN A 299 -31.68 -4.93 36.38
C GLN A 299 -30.51 -5.92 36.24
N HIS A 300 -30.06 -6.19 35.00
CA HIS A 300 -29.08 -7.25 34.69
C HIS A 300 -27.76 -6.75 34.13
N TRP A 301 -27.63 -5.45 33.89
CA TRP A 301 -26.45 -4.79 33.34
C TRP A 301 -25.80 -3.85 34.36
N ASN A 302 -24.50 -4.00 34.55
CA ASN A 302 -23.70 -3.23 35.51
C ASN A 302 -23.10 -1.93 34.92
N GLY A 303 -23.61 -1.45 33.78
CA GLY A 303 -23.13 -0.24 33.10
C GLY A 303 -21.83 -0.41 32.31
N GLN A 304 -21.26 -1.61 32.20
CA GLN A 304 -20.02 -1.85 31.46
C GLN A 304 -20.30 -2.34 30.03
N LEU A 305 -19.67 -1.70 29.05
CA LEU A 305 -19.79 -2.04 27.65
C LEU A 305 -18.41 -2.00 26.97
N TRP A 306 -18.18 -2.92 26.03
CA TRP A 306 -16.98 -2.98 25.21
C TRP A 306 -17.34 -2.60 23.79
N GLN A 307 -16.97 -1.37 23.40
CA GLN A 307 -17.18 -0.88 22.05
C GLN A 307 -16.18 -1.55 21.10
N VAL A 308 -16.68 -2.08 19.99
CA VAL A 308 -15.85 -2.70 18.96
C VAL A 308 -15.41 -1.62 17.97
N GLU A 309 -14.11 -1.43 17.82
CA GLU A 309 -13.52 -0.62 16.76
C GLU A 309 -12.67 -1.51 15.84
N LEU A 310 -12.78 -1.31 14.52
CA LEU A 310 -11.87 -1.95 13.57
C LEU A 310 -10.48 -1.31 13.67
N ILE A 311 -9.43 -2.13 13.76
CA ILE A 311 -8.06 -1.62 13.58
C ILE A 311 -8.00 -1.03 12.15
N GLN A 312 -7.68 0.27 12.02
CA GLN A 312 -7.62 0.95 10.73
C GLN A 312 -6.76 0.13 9.76
N LYS A 313 -7.42 -0.42 8.73
CA LYS A 313 -6.79 -1.13 7.63
C LYS A 313 -5.80 -0.16 7.00
N GLN A 314 -4.50 -0.50 6.98
CA GLN A 314 -3.54 0.20 6.13
C GLN A 314 -4.15 0.26 4.73
N GLU A 315 -4.17 1.44 4.11
CA GLU A 315 -4.67 1.60 2.75
C GLU A 315 -3.96 0.58 1.86
N LYS A 316 -4.72 -0.36 1.29
CA LYS A 316 -4.14 -1.35 0.40
C LYS A 316 -3.51 -0.61 -0.78
N PHE A 317 -2.26 -0.94 -1.06
CA PHE A 317 -1.56 -0.50 -2.25
C PHE A 317 -2.44 -0.66 -3.50
N ASN A 318 -2.66 0.44 -4.21
CA ASN A 318 -3.48 0.53 -5.42
C ASN A 318 -2.71 1.28 -6.51
N LEU A 319 -3.22 1.28 -7.74
CA LEU A 319 -2.66 2.05 -8.87
C LEU A 319 -2.49 3.55 -8.59
N SER A 320 -3.22 4.11 -7.61
CA SER A 320 -3.09 5.50 -7.16
C SER A 320 -1.71 5.84 -6.60
N TRP A 321 -0.93 4.85 -6.15
CA TRP A 321 0.44 5.09 -5.68
C TRP A 321 1.37 5.54 -6.82
N PHE A 322 1.08 5.14 -8.06
CA PHE A 322 1.87 5.53 -9.24
C PHE A 322 1.46 6.90 -9.80
N LEU A 323 0.27 7.41 -9.45
CA LEU A 323 -0.25 8.68 -9.96
C LEU A 323 0.68 9.87 -9.69
N PRO A 324 1.23 10.05 -8.47
CA PRO A 324 2.17 11.15 -8.20
C PRO A 324 3.42 11.11 -9.09
N ALA A 325 3.95 9.90 -9.35
CA ALA A 325 5.11 9.71 -10.21
C ALA A 325 4.80 10.06 -11.68
N VAL A 326 3.61 9.67 -12.17
CA VAL A 326 3.14 10.03 -13.52
C VAL A 326 2.90 11.55 -13.62
N TRP A 327 2.30 12.16 -12.60
CA TRP A 327 1.96 13.58 -12.58
C TRP A 327 3.18 14.50 -12.62
N GLN A 328 4.32 14.05 -12.10
CA GLN A 328 5.60 14.76 -12.20
C GLN A 328 5.98 15.07 -13.66
N TYR A 329 5.56 14.23 -14.62
CA TYR A 329 5.86 14.37 -16.05
C TYR A 329 4.69 14.92 -16.88
N ARG A 330 3.71 15.59 -16.25
CA ARG A 330 2.51 16.13 -16.93
C ARG A 330 2.80 17.04 -18.13
N GLY A 331 3.92 17.77 -18.13
CA GLY A 331 4.31 18.64 -19.25
C GLY A 331 4.62 17.83 -20.51
N LEU A 332 5.50 16.85 -20.39
CA LEU A 332 5.87 15.95 -21.49
C LEU A 332 4.70 15.07 -21.94
N LEU A 333 3.87 14.60 -21.00
CA LEU A 333 2.63 13.90 -21.34
C LEU A 333 1.65 14.79 -22.10
N GLY A 334 1.60 16.09 -21.77
CA GLY A 334 0.85 17.10 -22.53
C GLY A 334 1.35 17.28 -23.96
N GLU A 335 2.66 17.27 -24.18
CA GLU A 335 3.26 17.32 -25.52
C GLU A 335 2.90 16.08 -26.35
N VAL A 336 2.95 14.88 -25.76
CA VAL A 336 2.52 13.63 -26.41
C VAL A 336 1.04 13.68 -26.75
N LEU A 337 0.22 14.25 -25.86
CA LEU A 337 -1.21 14.42 -26.07
C LEU A 337 -1.48 15.39 -27.22
N LEU A 338 -0.79 16.53 -27.26
CA LEU A 338 -0.89 17.51 -28.34
C LEU A 338 -0.44 16.91 -29.68
N ALA A 339 0.68 16.18 -29.72
CA ALA A 339 1.15 15.51 -30.92
C ALA A 339 0.15 14.45 -31.41
N SER A 340 -0.48 13.71 -30.49
CA SER A 340 -1.52 12.73 -30.84
C SER A 340 -2.76 13.41 -31.44
N LEU A 341 -3.23 14.49 -30.81
CA LEU A 341 -4.34 15.32 -31.28
C LEU A 341 -4.07 15.83 -32.71
N THR A 342 -2.87 16.38 -32.97
CA THR A 342 -2.46 16.86 -34.29
C THR A 342 -2.42 15.74 -35.32
N LEU A 343 -1.86 14.57 -34.97
CA LEU A 343 -1.84 13.39 -35.84
C LEU A 343 -3.25 12.90 -36.19
N GLN A 344 -4.17 12.89 -35.23
CA GLN A 344 -5.54 12.44 -35.46
C GLN A 344 -6.32 13.42 -36.35
N MET A 345 -6.07 14.73 -36.21
CA MET A 345 -6.64 15.76 -37.09
C MET A 345 -6.10 15.64 -38.51
N LEU A 346 -4.80 15.43 -38.70
CA LEU A 346 -4.22 15.18 -40.01
C LEU A 346 -4.72 13.89 -40.65
N GLY A 347 -5.03 12.88 -39.82
CA GLY A 347 -5.64 11.63 -40.28
C GLY A 347 -7.00 11.80 -40.95
N LEU A 348 -7.67 12.95 -40.79
CA LEU A 348 -8.90 13.31 -41.54
C LEU A 348 -8.60 13.79 -42.96
N ALA A 349 -7.39 14.29 -43.23
CA ALA A 349 -7.04 14.83 -44.53
C ALA A 349 -7.04 13.73 -45.60
N THR A 350 -6.51 12.53 -45.31
CA THR A 350 -6.44 11.45 -46.31
C THR A 350 -7.82 11.04 -46.83
N PRO A 351 -8.83 10.69 -46.00
CA PRO A 351 -10.16 10.34 -46.50
C PRO A 351 -10.83 11.48 -47.30
N LEU A 352 -10.74 12.72 -46.82
CA LEU A 352 -11.36 13.88 -47.48
C LEU A 352 -10.71 14.18 -48.83
N ILE A 353 -9.39 14.12 -48.89
CA ILE A 353 -8.63 14.32 -50.12
C ILE A 353 -8.97 13.22 -51.13
N THR A 354 -8.95 11.94 -50.71
CA THR A 354 -9.31 10.82 -51.58
C THR A 354 -10.74 10.94 -52.12
N GLN A 355 -11.70 11.41 -51.30
CA GLN A 355 -13.04 11.71 -51.77
C GLN A 355 -13.03 12.76 -52.90
N VAL A 356 -12.33 13.88 -52.72
CA VAL A 356 -12.27 14.95 -53.72
C VAL A 356 -11.63 14.47 -55.02
N VAL A 357 -10.60 13.62 -54.93
CA VAL A 357 -9.96 13.02 -56.12
C VAL A 357 -10.98 12.19 -56.91
N ILE A 358 -11.75 11.34 -56.24
CA ILE A 358 -12.72 10.45 -56.90
C ILE A 358 -13.92 11.24 -57.43
N ASP A 359 -14.50 12.12 -56.62
CA ASP A 359 -15.77 12.79 -56.94
C ASP A 359 -15.61 13.96 -57.92
N LYS A 360 -14.46 14.66 -57.90
CA LYS A 360 -14.24 15.87 -58.72
C LYS A 360 -13.16 15.66 -59.77
N VAL A 361 -11.98 15.18 -59.37
CA VAL A 361 -10.80 15.14 -60.25
C VAL A 361 -10.92 14.06 -61.32
N MET A 362 -11.36 12.86 -60.96
CA MET A 362 -11.59 11.77 -61.93
C MET A 362 -12.75 12.09 -62.88
N VAL A 363 -13.78 12.80 -62.40
CA VAL A 363 -14.95 13.17 -63.24
C VAL A 363 -14.61 14.32 -64.20
N GLN A 364 -13.75 15.25 -63.81
CA GLN A 364 -13.33 16.41 -64.62
C GLN A 364 -12.08 16.16 -65.48
N GLU A 365 -11.47 14.97 -65.38
CA GLU A 365 -10.24 14.55 -66.08
C GLU A 365 -9.06 15.55 -65.98
N SER A 366 -8.99 16.32 -64.88
CA SER A 366 -7.97 17.35 -64.70
C SER A 366 -6.70 16.82 -64.04
N LEU A 367 -5.73 16.40 -64.86
CA LEU A 367 -4.43 15.89 -64.40
C LEU A 367 -3.68 16.88 -63.49
N ALA A 368 -3.78 18.19 -63.74
CA ALA A 368 -3.13 19.19 -62.90
C ALA A 368 -3.66 19.19 -61.45
N THR A 369 -4.98 19.03 -61.26
CA THR A 369 -5.57 18.94 -59.91
C THR A 369 -5.26 17.60 -59.23
N LEU A 370 -5.10 16.52 -60.01
CA LEU A 370 -4.66 15.22 -59.52
C LEU A 370 -3.24 15.30 -58.95
N ASP A 371 -2.30 15.91 -59.68
CA ASP A 371 -0.90 16.05 -59.26
C ASP A 371 -0.78 16.88 -57.98
N VAL A 372 -1.49 18.01 -57.89
CA VAL A 372 -1.52 18.84 -56.67
C VAL A 372 -2.03 18.05 -55.47
N MET A 373 -3.09 17.26 -55.68
CA MET A 373 -3.71 16.49 -54.62
C MET A 373 -2.86 15.28 -54.20
N ALA A 374 -2.15 14.64 -55.13
CA ALA A 374 -1.18 13.60 -54.87
C ALA A 374 0.02 14.13 -54.07
N ILE A 375 0.55 15.31 -54.43
CA ILE A 375 1.60 15.99 -53.68
C ILE A 375 1.10 16.34 -52.26
N ALA A 376 -0.14 16.82 -52.12
CA ALA A 376 -0.74 17.11 -50.82
C ALA A 376 -0.85 15.84 -49.95
N LEU A 377 -1.30 14.71 -50.51
CA LEU A 377 -1.33 13.42 -49.81
C LEU A 377 0.06 12.96 -49.37
N LEU A 378 1.07 13.11 -50.24
CA LEU A 378 2.45 12.75 -49.92
C LEU A 378 3.00 13.61 -48.76
N LEU A 379 2.74 14.92 -48.78
CA LEU A 379 3.15 15.84 -47.72
C LEU A 379 2.45 15.53 -46.39
N VAL A 380 1.15 15.24 -46.41
CA VAL A 380 0.41 14.81 -45.21
C VAL A 380 1.00 13.51 -44.66
N ALA A 381 1.25 12.51 -45.50
CA ALA A 381 1.83 11.23 -45.08
C ALA A 381 3.24 11.40 -44.50
N LEU A 382 4.07 12.25 -45.10
CA LEU A 382 5.41 12.56 -44.59
C LEU A 382 5.34 13.26 -43.22
N PHE A 383 4.44 14.23 -43.07
CA PHE A 383 4.27 14.95 -41.81
C PHE A 383 3.68 14.06 -40.70
N GLU A 384 2.72 13.18 -41.04
CA GLU A 384 2.24 12.13 -40.12
C GLU A 384 3.37 11.21 -39.67
N ALA A 385 4.25 10.78 -40.59
CA ALA A 385 5.38 9.92 -40.24
C ALA A 385 6.36 10.64 -39.30
N VAL A 386 6.75 11.89 -39.60
CA VAL A 386 7.67 12.68 -38.78
C VAL A 386 7.08 12.96 -37.39
N LEU A 387 5.83 13.42 -37.31
CA LEU A 387 5.16 13.64 -36.03
C LEU A 387 4.96 12.33 -35.26
N GLY A 388 4.66 11.23 -35.95
CA GLY A 388 4.55 9.90 -35.35
C GLY A 388 5.85 9.47 -34.67
N ILE A 389 6.99 9.67 -35.34
CA ILE A 389 8.32 9.40 -34.80
C ILE A 389 8.62 10.32 -33.61
N LEU A 390 8.36 11.63 -33.74
CA LEU A 390 8.62 12.59 -32.66
C LEU A 390 7.78 12.28 -31.42
N ARG A 391 6.48 12.00 -31.59
CA ARG A 391 5.58 11.57 -30.53
C ARG A 391 6.10 10.32 -29.84
N LEU A 392 6.51 9.30 -30.62
CA LEU A 392 7.04 8.06 -30.07
C LEU A 392 8.33 8.29 -29.29
N PHE A 393 9.21 9.18 -29.78
CA PHE A 393 10.45 9.54 -29.10
C PHE A 393 10.18 10.23 -27.76
N VAL A 394 9.36 11.27 -27.73
CA VAL A 394 8.99 12.00 -26.48
C VAL A 394 8.31 11.05 -25.49
N PHE A 395 7.41 10.20 -25.97
CA PHE A 395 6.74 9.21 -25.14
C PHE A 395 7.72 8.20 -24.54
N THR A 396 8.60 7.60 -25.36
CA THR A 396 9.61 6.62 -24.92
C THR A 396 10.63 7.25 -23.97
N HIS A 397 11.02 8.51 -24.21
CA HIS A 397 11.91 9.24 -23.29
C HIS A 397 11.26 9.43 -21.91
N THR A 398 9.98 9.83 -21.90
CA THR A 398 9.21 10.04 -20.67
C THR A 398 9.00 8.72 -19.92
N ALA A 399 8.65 7.66 -20.64
CA ALA A 399 8.51 6.30 -20.14
C ALA A 399 9.75 5.82 -19.36
N ARG A 400 10.94 5.98 -19.94
CA ARG A 400 12.22 5.56 -19.33
C ARG A 400 12.58 6.37 -18.07
N ARG A 401 12.17 7.63 -17.96
CA ARG A 401 12.37 8.41 -16.73
C ARG A 401 11.44 7.96 -15.62
N LEU A 402 10.16 7.71 -15.96
CA LEU A 402 9.20 7.16 -15.01
C LEU A 402 9.69 5.81 -14.48
N ASP A 403 10.23 4.97 -15.37
CA ASP A 403 10.87 3.71 -15.02
C ASP A 403 11.91 3.84 -13.90
N LEU A 404 12.95 4.63 -14.17
CA LEU A 404 14.08 4.79 -13.26
C LEU A 404 13.62 5.27 -11.88
N SER A 405 12.66 6.22 -11.85
CA SER A 405 12.10 6.75 -10.60
C SER A 405 11.35 5.67 -9.81
N LEU A 406 10.46 4.91 -10.45
CA LEU A 406 9.66 3.86 -9.79
C LEU A 406 10.56 2.71 -9.30
N SER A 407 11.50 2.27 -10.13
CA SER A 407 12.45 1.21 -9.79
C SER A 407 13.32 1.63 -8.60
N ALA A 408 13.83 2.87 -8.59
CA ALA A 408 14.60 3.40 -7.47
C ALA A 408 13.76 3.58 -6.19
N GLN A 409 12.48 3.92 -6.29
CA GLN A 409 11.58 4.01 -5.13
C GLN A 409 11.30 2.64 -4.54
N LEU A 410 10.97 1.63 -5.36
CA LEU A 410 10.75 0.27 -4.91
C LEU A 410 12.00 -0.32 -4.26
N PHE A 411 13.18 -0.13 -4.88
CA PHE A 411 14.43 -0.61 -4.31
C PHE A 411 14.74 0.05 -2.96
N ARG A 412 14.54 1.37 -2.84
CA ARG A 412 14.66 2.08 -1.55
C ARG A 412 13.70 1.57 -0.49
N HIS A 413 12.46 1.24 -0.86
CA HIS A 413 11.50 0.64 0.07
C HIS A 413 11.94 -0.76 0.50
N LEU A 414 12.37 -1.59 -0.46
CA LEU A 414 12.84 -2.95 -0.20
C LEU A 414 14.00 -2.94 0.81
N MET A 415 14.99 -2.07 0.64
CA MET A 415 16.13 -1.95 1.57
C MET A 415 15.74 -1.47 2.98
N ARG A 416 14.53 -0.92 3.15
CA ARG A 416 14.01 -0.48 4.45
C ARG A 416 13.11 -1.50 5.12
N LEU A 417 12.84 -2.65 4.49
CA LEU A 417 12.02 -3.69 5.09
C LEU A 417 12.78 -4.41 6.23
N PRO A 418 12.09 -4.87 7.28
CA PRO A 418 12.72 -5.55 8.40
C PRO A 418 13.32 -6.90 7.97
N LEU A 419 14.38 -7.34 8.66
CA LEU A 419 15.06 -8.62 8.36
C LEU A 419 14.11 -9.83 8.36
N ALA A 420 13.11 -9.83 9.24
CA ALA A 420 12.08 -10.86 9.33
C ALA A 420 11.33 -11.10 8.01
N TYR A 421 11.17 -10.04 7.19
CA TYR A 421 10.58 -10.13 5.86
C TYR A 421 11.40 -11.06 4.96
N PHE A 422 12.72 -10.86 4.92
CA PHE A 422 13.64 -11.60 4.06
C PHE A 422 13.87 -13.03 4.54
N GLU A 423 14.00 -13.27 5.85
CA GLU A 423 14.19 -14.62 6.40
C GLU A 423 12.91 -15.49 6.26
N SER A 424 11.74 -14.88 6.08
CA SER A 424 10.47 -15.61 5.93
C SER A 424 10.11 -16.02 4.50
N ARG A 425 10.81 -15.48 3.49
CA ARG A 425 10.48 -15.64 2.06
C ARG A 425 11.68 -16.18 1.28
N ARG A 426 11.42 -16.89 0.19
CA ARG A 426 12.50 -17.29 -0.73
C ARG A 426 12.99 -16.06 -1.47
N VAL A 427 14.30 -16.01 -1.75
CA VAL A 427 14.90 -14.93 -2.53
C VAL A 427 14.25 -14.83 -3.90
N GLY A 428 14.03 -15.97 -4.57
CA GLY A 428 13.35 -16.05 -5.87
C GLY A 428 11.95 -15.42 -5.87
N ASP A 429 11.14 -15.66 -4.82
CA ASP A 429 9.80 -15.09 -4.71
C ASP A 429 9.84 -13.55 -4.62
N THR A 430 10.82 -13.01 -3.90
CA THR A 430 10.99 -11.55 -3.77
C THR A 430 11.45 -10.95 -5.10
N VAL A 431 12.40 -11.59 -5.78
CA VAL A 431 12.89 -11.14 -7.10
C VAL A 431 11.78 -11.18 -8.15
N ALA A 432 11.02 -12.28 -8.21
CA ALA A 432 9.90 -12.41 -9.15
C ALA A 432 8.83 -11.33 -8.94
N ARG A 433 8.53 -11.00 -7.68
CA ARG A 433 7.61 -9.90 -7.35
C ARG A 433 8.17 -8.52 -7.69
N VAL A 434 9.47 -8.28 -7.54
CA VAL A 434 10.11 -7.03 -7.99
C VAL A 434 10.03 -6.93 -9.51
N GLN A 435 10.20 -8.03 -10.24
CA GLN A 435 10.06 -8.07 -11.70
C GLN A 435 8.63 -7.76 -12.17
N GLU A 436 7.59 -7.97 -11.35
CA GLU A 436 6.22 -7.54 -11.69
C GLU A 436 6.10 -6.03 -11.90
N LEU A 437 7.02 -5.23 -11.35
CA LEU A 437 7.06 -3.79 -11.57
C LEU A 437 7.22 -3.48 -13.07
N GLU A 438 7.95 -4.33 -13.80
CA GLU A 438 8.10 -4.25 -15.24
C GLU A 438 6.75 -4.25 -15.95
N GLN A 439 5.83 -5.14 -15.56
CA GLN A 439 4.52 -5.27 -16.21
C GLN A 439 3.65 -4.05 -15.94
N ILE A 440 3.63 -3.58 -14.68
CA ILE A 440 2.89 -2.35 -14.31
C ILE A 440 3.45 -1.16 -15.08
N ARG A 441 4.78 -1.06 -15.14
CA ARG A 441 5.47 -0.01 -15.86
C ARG A 441 5.16 -0.05 -17.35
N GLN A 442 5.32 -1.20 -18.00
CA GLN A 442 4.99 -1.40 -19.41
C GLN A 442 3.54 -1.02 -19.72
N PHE A 443 2.62 -1.22 -18.80
CA PHE A 443 1.25 -0.76 -18.97
C PHE A 443 1.13 0.77 -18.85
N LEU A 444 1.66 1.36 -17.78
CA LEU A 444 1.61 2.81 -17.55
C LEU A 444 2.36 3.61 -18.63
N THR A 445 3.46 3.06 -19.12
CA THR A 445 4.36 3.69 -20.09
C THR A 445 4.26 3.08 -21.48
N GLY A 446 3.31 2.19 -21.72
CA GLY A 446 3.09 1.56 -23.02
C GLY A 446 1.99 2.24 -23.82
N THR A 447 1.40 1.52 -24.76
CA THR A 447 0.36 2.05 -25.66
C THR A 447 -0.96 2.38 -24.96
N ALA A 448 -1.10 2.14 -23.65
CA ALA A 448 -2.33 2.41 -22.90
C ALA A 448 -2.76 3.87 -23.01
N LEU A 449 -1.83 4.80 -22.78
CA LEU A 449 -2.13 6.23 -22.88
C LEU A 449 -2.55 6.63 -24.29
N THR A 450 -1.84 6.13 -25.31
CA THR A 450 -2.15 6.46 -26.71
C THR A 450 -3.48 5.88 -27.15
N VAL A 451 -3.85 4.68 -26.69
CA VAL A 451 -5.12 4.06 -27.05
C VAL A 451 -6.31 4.75 -26.38
N VAL A 452 -6.17 5.21 -25.13
CA VAL A 452 -7.21 6.03 -24.50
C VAL A 452 -7.45 7.30 -25.31
N LEU A 453 -6.37 7.97 -25.75
CA LEU A 453 -6.47 9.16 -26.60
C LEU A 453 -7.08 8.86 -27.98
N ASP A 454 -6.62 7.80 -28.64
CA ASP A 454 -7.18 7.35 -29.92
C ASP A 454 -8.68 7.03 -29.80
N SER A 455 -9.11 6.51 -28.64
CA SER A 455 -10.51 6.19 -28.37
C SER A 455 -11.38 7.43 -28.15
N VAL A 456 -10.84 8.48 -27.54
CA VAL A 456 -11.53 9.78 -27.47
C VAL A 456 -11.74 10.35 -28.88
N PHE A 457 -10.74 10.23 -29.75
CA PHE A 457 -10.86 10.67 -31.15
C PHE A 457 -11.73 9.77 -32.02
N ALA A 458 -11.87 8.49 -31.69
CA ALA A 458 -12.81 7.60 -32.35
C ALA A 458 -14.25 8.15 -32.31
N VAL A 459 -14.61 8.88 -31.24
CA VAL A 459 -15.91 9.57 -31.14
C VAL A 459 -16.04 10.65 -32.23
N VAL A 460 -14.98 11.40 -32.53
CA VAL A 460 -14.98 12.43 -33.58
C VAL A 460 -15.16 11.78 -34.96
N TYR A 461 -14.44 10.70 -35.26
CA TYR A 461 -14.62 9.95 -36.50
C TYR A 461 -16.03 9.37 -36.62
N LEU A 462 -16.59 8.87 -35.53
CA LEU A 462 -17.95 8.33 -35.48
C LEU A 462 -19.01 9.41 -35.71
N VAL A 463 -18.84 10.61 -35.14
CA VAL A 463 -19.71 11.77 -35.43
C VAL A 463 -19.63 12.14 -36.92
N LEU A 464 -18.43 12.15 -37.50
CA LEU A 464 -18.25 12.41 -38.92
C LEU A 464 -18.92 11.32 -39.78
N MET A 465 -18.83 10.05 -39.39
CA MET A 465 -19.54 8.96 -40.09
C MET A 465 -21.07 9.16 -40.08
N PHE A 466 -21.65 9.55 -38.93
CA PHE A 466 -23.08 9.88 -38.85
C PHE A 466 -23.47 11.05 -39.77
N TYR A 467 -22.58 12.04 -39.93
CA TYR A 467 -22.78 13.14 -40.87
C TYR A 467 -22.78 12.67 -42.34
N TYR A 468 -21.93 11.71 -42.72
CA TYR A 468 -21.92 11.15 -44.08
C TYR A 468 -23.15 10.30 -44.36
N SER A 469 -23.45 9.34 -43.49
CA SER A 469 -24.57 8.42 -43.70
C SER A 469 -24.96 7.68 -42.43
N ILE A 470 -26.15 7.98 -41.92
CA ILE A 470 -26.77 7.28 -40.79
C ILE A 470 -26.90 5.77 -41.03
N PRO A 471 -27.46 5.26 -42.17
CA PRO A 471 -27.65 3.82 -42.36
C PRO A 471 -26.33 3.03 -42.42
N LEU A 472 -25.31 3.56 -43.10
CA LEU A 472 -23.98 2.94 -43.12
C LEU A 472 -23.28 2.95 -41.76
N THR A 473 -23.51 4.00 -40.96
CA THR A 473 -22.96 4.09 -39.60
C THR A 473 -23.56 3.00 -38.70
N PHE A 474 -24.87 2.75 -38.79
CA PHE A 474 -25.47 1.62 -38.09
C PHE A 474 -24.93 0.27 -38.57
N THR A 475 -24.63 0.10 -39.86
CA THR A 475 -23.97 -1.12 -40.37
C THR A 475 -22.59 -1.31 -39.73
N ALA A 476 -21.78 -0.25 -39.63
CA ALA A 476 -20.48 -0.32 -38.96
C ALA A 476 -20.62 -0.62 -37.45
N LEU A 477 -21.60 0.00 -36.79
CA LEU A 477 -21.88 -0.20 -35.37
C LEU A 477 -22.46 -1.58 -35.06
N ALA A 478 -23.17 -2.22 -36.00
CA ALA A 478 -23.78 -3.54 -35.80
C ALA A 478 -22.75 -4.64 -35.51
N VAL A 479 -21.48 -4.42 -35.88
CA VAL A 479 -20.37 -5.36 -35.61
C VAL A 479 -19.80 -5.14 -34.20
N LEU A 480 -19.99 -3.97 -33.57
CA LEU A 480 -19.47 -3.69 -32.22
C LEU A 480 -20.01 -4.63 -31.13
N PRO A 481 -21.31 -4.98 -31.08
CA PRO A 481 -21.81 -5.98 -30.14
C PRO A 481 -21.09 -7.34 -30.27
N LEU A 482 -20.74 -7.77 -31.49
CA LEU A 482 -20.00 -9.02 -31.71
C LEU A 482 -18.59 -8.93 -31.13
N PHE A 483 -17.91 -7.78 -31.26
CA PHE A 483 -16.64 -7.52 -30.58
C PHE A 483 -16.76 -7.52 -29.06
N ALA A 484 -17.83 -6.93 -28.52
CA ALA A 484 -18.07 -6.92 -27.08
C ALA A 484 -18.28 -8.35 -26.53
N ILE A 485 -19.07 -9.18 -27.23
CA ILE A 485 -19.28 -10.59 -26.86
C ILE A 485 -17.98 -11.37 -26.91
N LEU A 486 -17.19 -11.23 -27.99
CA LEU A 486 -15.87 -11.85 -28.11
C LEU A 486 -14.99 -11.49 -26.91
N THR A 487 -14.98 -10.22 -26.52
CA THR A 487 -14.21 -9.71 -25.39
C THR A 487 -14.66 -10.33 -24.06
N LEU A 488 -15.97 -10.32 -23.79
CA LEU A 488 -16.55 -10.83 -22.54
C LEU A 488 -16.29 -12.33 -22.36
N VAL A 489 -16.29 -13.10 -23.45
CA VAL A 489 -16.01 -14.55 -23.43
C VAL A 489 -14.50 -14.83 -23.34
N ALA A 490 -13.67 -14.14 -24.13
CA ALA A 490 -12.23 -14.41 -24.19
C ALA A 490 -11.49 -14.00 -22.92
N THR A 491 -11.87 -12.88 -22.30
CA THR A 491 -11.17 -12.29 -21.15
C THR A 491 -11.02 -13.24 -19.94
N PRO A 492 -12.09 -13.86 -19.39
CA PRO A 492 -11.95 -14.74 -18.23
C PRO A 492 -11.14 -16.00 -18.54
N ILE A 493 -11.25 -16.55 -19.75
CA ILE A 493 -10.50 -17.73 -20.18
C ILE A 493 -9.01 -17.40 -20.25
N LEU A 494 -8.67 -16.29 -20.91
CA LEU A 494 -7.29 -15.83 -21.04
C LEU A 494 -6.68 -15.51 -19.68
N ARG A 495 -7.43 -14.84 -18.79
CA ARG A 495 -6.98 -14.53 -17.42
C ARG A 495 -6.61 -15.79 -16.64
N ASN A 496 -7.42 -16.85 -16.71
CA ASN A 496 -7.12 -18.12 -16.04
C ASN A 496 -5.84 -18.76 -16.58
N TRP A 497 -5.64 -18.78 -17.90
CA TRP A 497 -4.43 -19.33 -18.51
C TRP A 497 -3.18 -18.50 -18.20
N LEU A 498 -3.27 -17.17 -18.19
CA LEU A 498 -2.17 -16.28 -17.82
C LEU A 498 -1.76 -16.48 -16.36
N ASN A 499 -2.74 -16.58 -15.45
CA ASN A 499 -2.47 -16.86 -14.04
C ASN A 499 -1.78 -18.19 -13.82
N GLU A 500 -2.27 -19.25 -14.47
CA GLU A 500 -1.64 -20.56 -14.39
C GLU A 500 -0.24 -20.54 -14.99
N THR A 501 -0.05 -19.89 -16.14
CA THR A 501 1.26 -19.76 -16.80
C THR A 501 2.28 -19.07 -15.91
N PHE A 502 1.87 -18.01 -15.20
CA PHE A 502 2.72 -17.33 -14.23
C PHE A 502 3.15 -18.28 -13.09
N ASN A 503 2.20 -18.98 -12.46
CA ASN A 503 2.50 -19.89 -11.37
C ASN A 503 3.47 -21.01 -11.80
N ARG A 504 3.24 -21.60 -12.98
CA ARG A 504 4.15 -22.62 -13.54
C ARG A 504 5.51 -22.06 -13.92
N SER A 505 5.58 -20.82 -14.37
CA SER A 505 6.84 -20.13 -14.64
C SER A 505 7.63 -19.93 -13.34
N ALA A 506 6.97 -19.43 -12.29
CA ALA A 506 7.57 -19.23 -10.97
C ALA A 506 8.09 -20.54 -10.36
N ASP A 507 7.34 -21.65 -10.48
CA ASP A 507 7.79 -22.98 -10.03
C ASP A 507 9.08 -23.43 -10.75
N SER A 508 9.12 -23.29 -12.08
CA SER A 508 10.27 -23.68 -12.91
C SER A 508 11.50 -22.81 -12.63
N GLN A 509 11.32 -21.49 -12.55
CA GLN A 509 12.38 -20.54 -12.24
C GLN A 509 12.91 -20.72 -10.82
N SER A 510 12.04 -20.93 -9.83
CA SER A 510 12.45 -21.16 -8.44
C SER A 510 13.28 -22.42 -8.31
N PHE A 511 12.86 -23.51 -8.97
CA PHE A 511 13.62 -24.76 -8.98
C PHE A 511 14.97 -24.61 -9.70
N LEU A 512 15.02 -23.82 -10.79
CA LEU A 512 16.27 -23.52 -11.47
C LEU A 512 17.24 -22.76 -10.56
N VAL A 513 16.78 -21.70 -9.88
CA VAL A 513 17.58 -20.93 -8.91
C VAL A 513 18.06 -21.83 -7.78
N GLU A 514 17.20 -22.67 -7.22
CA GLU A 514 17.56 -23.64 -6.18
C GLU A 514 18.63 -24.63 -6.66
N THR A 515 18.45 -25.20 -7.86
CA THR A 515 19.38 -26.18 -8.46
C THR A 515 20.75 -25.56 -8.76
N VAL A 516 20.78 -24.34 -9.31
CA VAL A 516 22.03 -23.62 -9.60
C VAL A 516 22.71 -23.17 -8.30
N THR A 517 21.94 -22.68 -7.33
CA THR A 517 22.47 -22.29 -6.01
C THR A 517 23.07 -23.51 -5.28
N GLY A 518 22.42 -24.66 -5.39
CA GLY A 518 22.84 -25.94 -4.80
C GLY A 518 23.66 -26.82 -5.74
N ILE A 519 24.26 -26.27 -6.80
CA ILE A 519 24.89 -27.07 -7.87
C ILE A 519 25.98 -27.99 -7.34
N HIS A 520 26.71 -27.55 -6.32
CA HIS A 520 27.72 -28.37 -5.65
C HIS A 520 27.11 -29.65 -5.06
N SER A 521 25.95 -29.55 -4.40
CA SER A 521 25.24 -30.71 -3.86
C SER A 521 24.74 -31.63 -4.97
N VAL A 522 24.21 -31.06 -6.05
CA VAL A 522 23.72 -31.85 -7.19
C VAL A 522 24.87 -32.65 -7.82
N LYS A 523 26.04 -32.02 -8.01
CA LYS A 523 27.25 -32.64 -8.53
C LYS A 523 27.86 -33.68 -7.57
N ALA A 524 27.96 -33.34 -6.29
CA ALA A 524 28.52 -34.23 -5.27
C ALA A 524 27.71 -35.52 -5.10
N HIS A 525 26.40 -35.47 -5.34
CA HIS A 525 25.50 -36.62 -5.27
C HIS A 525 25.14 -37.23 -6.64
N ALA A 526 25.79 -36.81 -7.73
CA ALA A 526 25.50 -37.27 -9.10
C ALA A 526 24.00 -37.22 -9.47
N ALA A 527 23.31 -36.19 -8.97
CA ALA A 527 21.85 -36.04 -9.08
C ALA A 527 21.42 -35.24 -10.32
N GLU A 528 22.29 -35.04 -11.31
CA GLU A 528 22.01 -34.19 -12.47
C GLU A 528 20.83 -34.69 -13.31
N ALA A 529 20.73 -36.00 -13.52
CA ALA A 529 19.62 -36.59 -14.29
C ALA A 529 18.26 -36.34 -13.59
N VAL A 530 18.21 -36.55 -12.27
CA VAL A 530 17.00 -36.32 -11.47
C VAL A 530 16.61 -34.84 -11.47
N ALA A 531 17.59 -33.95 -11.32
CA ALA A 531 17.36 -32.50 -11.36
C ALA A 531 16.88 -32.04 -12.75
N ARG A 532 17.51 -32.54 -13.82
CA ARG A 532 17.13 -32.27 -15.21
C ARG A 532 15.69 -32.72 -15.46
N ASP A 533 15.36 -33.97 -15.19
CA ASP A 533 14.03 -34.54 -15.48
C ASP A 533 12.92 -33.78 -14.70
N ARG A 534 13.22 -33.37 -13.46
CA ARG A 534 12.31 -32.55 -12.66
C ARG A 534 12.12 -31.15 -13.24
N TRP A 535 13.20 -30.49 -13.67
CA TRP A 535 13.12 -29.18 -14.30
C TRP A 535 12.40 -29.25 -15.64
N GLU A 536 12.70 -30.23 -16.49
CA GLU A 536 12.00 -30.46 -17.76
C GLU A 536 10.50 -30.68 -17.54
N GLY A 537 10.11 -31.46 -16.53
CA GLY A 537 8.71 -31.64 -16.16
C GLY A 537 8.01 -30.35 -15.72
N LEU A 538 8.71 -29.49 -14.95
CA LEU A 538 8.21 -28.16 -14.56
C LEU A 538 8.09 -27.22 -15.77
N PHE A 539 9.12 -27.19 -16.61
CA PHE A 539 9.19 -26.35 -17.79
C PHE A 539 8.16 -26.77 -18.85
N ALA A 540 7.96 -28.08 -19.07
CA ALA A 540 6.94 -28.59 -19.98
C ALA A 540 5.52 -28.19 -19.54
N ARG A 541 5.23 -28.14 -18.23
CA ARG A 541 3.95 -27.62 -17.71
C ARG A 541 3.78 -26.14 -18.05
N PHE A 542 4.81 -25.33 -17.84
CA PHE A 542 4.83 -23.92 -18.20
C PHE A 542 4.61 -23.70 -19.72
N ILE A 543 5.32 -24.45 -20.57
CA ILE A 543 5.16 -24.36 -22.02
C ILE A 543 3.74 -24.73 -22.44
N ARG A 544 3.15 -25.78 -21.85
CA ARG A 544 1.77 -26.19 -22.16
C ARG A 544 0.75 -25.11 -21.80
N THR A 545 0.89 -24.45 -20.65
CA THR A 545 -0.04 -23.39 -20.23
C THR A 545 0.18 -22.11 -21.03
N SER A 546 1.43 -21.76 -21.31
CA SER A 546 1.80 -20.63 -22.17
C SER A 546 1.26 -20.81 -23.58
N PHE A 547 1.37 -22.01 -24.15
CA PHE A 547 0.81 -22.35 -25.46
C PHE A 547 -0.70 -22.17 -25.49
N LYS A 548 -1.43 -22.62 -24.44
CA LYS A 548 -2.88 -22.40 -24.33
C LYS A 548 -3.24 -20.92 -24.22
N ALA A 549 -2.51 -20.14 -23.43
CA ALA A 549 -2.71 -18.70 -23.31
C ALA A 549 -2.49 -17.99 -24.66
N SER A 550 -1.36 -18.27 -25.31
CA SER A 550 -0.99 -17.69 -26.61
C SER A 550 -1.99 -18.09 -27.70
N THR A 551 -2.38 -19.37 -27.76
CA THR A 551 -3.38 -19.86 -28.72
C THR A 551 -4.74 -19.18 -28.51
N THR A 552 -5.19 -19.06 -27.25
CA THR A 552 -6.45 -18.36 -26.93
C THR A 552 -6.40 -16.89 -27.35
N SER A 553 -5.28 -16.21 -27.10
CA SER A 553 -5.05 -14.83 -27.53
C SER A 553 -5.07 -14.70 -29.06
N ASN A 554 -4.33 -15.56 -29.77
CA ASN A 554 -4.24 -15.55 -31.23
C ASN A 554 -5.58 -15.87 -31.89
N ILE A 555 -6.34 -16.85 -31.38
CA ILE A 555 -7.70 -17.14 -31.87
C ILE A 555 -8.59 -15.91 -31.69
N SER A 556 -8.56 -15.29 -30.51
CA SER A 556 -9.35 -14.09 -30.24
C SER A 556 -8.97 -12.92 -31.18
N SER A 557 -7.68 -12.73 -31.44
CA SER A 557 -7.19 -11.72 -32.38
C SER A 557 -7.66 -12.00 -33.81
N ASN A 558 -7.51 -13.24 -34.30
CA ASN A 558 -7.93 -13.61 -35.66
C ASN A 558 -9.46 -13.51 -35.85
N ILE A 559 -10.26 -13.83 -34.82
CA ILE A 559 -11.71 -13.57 -34.86
C ILE A 559 -11.97 -12.06 -34.95
N GLY A 560 -11.19 -11.24 -34.23
CA GLY A 560 -11.27 -9.78 -34.33
C GLY A 560 -10.91 -9.23 -35.71
N ASP A 561 -9.88 -9.77 -36.35
CA ASP A 561 -9.49 -9.41 -37.72
C ASP A 561 -10.57 -9.83 -38.72
N PHE A 562 -11.15 -11.02 -38.56
CA PHE A 562 -12.29 -11.46 -39.35
C PHE A 562 -13.48 -10.51 -39.20
N LEU A 563 -13.85 -10.12 -37.97
CA LEU A 563 -14.94 -9.16 -37.73
C LEU A 563 -14.66 -7.79 -38.37
N THR A 564 -13.40 -7.34 -38.39
CA THR A 564 -12.98 -6.09 -39.04
C THR A 564 -13.14 -6.16 -40.57
N ASN A 565 -12.69 -7.26 -41.17
CA ASN A 565 -12.85 -7.50 -42.60
C ASN A 565 -14.33 -7.70 -42.98
N PHE A 566 -15.10 -8.35 -42.11
CA PHE A 566 -16.53 -8.53 -42.27
C PHE A 566 -17.29 -7.19 -42.21
N SER A 567 -16.96 -6.32 -41.25
CA SER A 567 -17.46 -4.95 -41.20
C SER A 567 -17.15 -4.18 -42.49
N SER A 568 -15.90 -4.27 -42.95
CA SER A 568 -15.45 -3.66 -44.20
C SER A 568 -16.24 -4.15 -45.43
N LEU A 569 -16.57 -5.45 -45.48
CA LEU A 569 -17.40 -6.05 -46.52
C LEU A 569 -18.85 -5.55 -46.46
N LEU A 570 -19.45 -5.49 -45.27
CA LEU A 570 -20.82 -5.00 -45.09
C LEU A 570 -20.94 -3.53 -45.49
N ILE A 571 -19.98 -2.69 -45.10
CA ILE A 571 -19.93 -1.28 -45.49
C ILE A 571 -19.82 -1.15 -47.01
N LEU A 572 -18.96 -1.94 -47.67
CA LEU A 572 -18.86 -1.94 -49.12
C LEU A 572 -20.17 -2.40 -49.78
N TRP A 573 -20.80 -3.47 -49.29
CA TRP A 573 -22.02 -4.02 -49.89
C TRP A 573 -23.23 -3.08 -49.74
N PHE A 574 -23.54 -2.64 -48.52
CA PHE A 574 -24.64 -1.70 -48.29
C PHE A 574 -24.33 -0.30 -48.84
N GLY A 575 -23.07 0.11 -48.79
CA GLY A 575 -22.61 1.38 -49.34
C GLY A 575 -22.69 1.43 -50.86
N ALA A 576 -22.28 0.36 -51.55
CA ALA A 576 -22.44 0.27 -53.00
C ALA A 576 -23.92 0.37 -53.41
N LYS A 577 -24.84 -0.25 -52.66
CA LYS A 577 -26.28 -0.09 -52.89
C LYS A 577 -26.74 1.37 -52.75
N LEU A 578 -26.26 2.08 -51.73
CA LEU A 578 -26.57 3.51 -51.53
C LEU A 578 -25.98 4.40 -52.63
N VAL A 579 -24.82 4.03 -53.20
CA VAL A 579 -24.22 4.71 -54.35
C VAL A 579 -25.04 4.46 -55.62
N ILE A 580 -25.47 3.21 -55.86
CA ILE A 580 -26.36 2.86 -56.99
C ILE A 580 -27.70 3.62 -56.90
N ASP A 581 -28.24 3.78 -55.68
CA ASP A 581 -29.45 4.56 -55.41
C ASP A 581 -29.24 6.08 -55.49
N ASN A 582 -28.04 6.57 -55.87
CA ASN A 582 -27.65 7.99 -55.91
C ASN A 582 -27.80 8.74 -54.56
N LYS A 583 -27.74 8.04 -53.43
CA LYS A 583 -27.78 8.64 -52.08
C LYS A 583 -26.40 9.00 -51.54
N LEU A 584 -25.34 8.41 -52.11
CA LEU A 584 -23.94 8.65 -51.79
C LEU A 584 -23.11 8.66 -53.07
N THR A 585 -22.00 9.40 -53.08
CA THR A 585 -21.00 9.34 -54.16
C THR A 585 -20.01 8.19 -53.95
N VAL A 586 -19.30 7.80 -55.01
CA VAL A 586 -18.24 6.78 -54.93
C VAL A 586 -17.12 7.25 -54.00
N GLY A 587 -16.71 8.52 -54.07
CA GLY A 587 -15.70 9.09 -53.18
C GLY A 587 -16.14 9.13 -51.73
N GLN A 588 -17.42 9.44 -51.45
CA GLN A 588 -17.99 9.40 -50.10
C GLN A 588 -17.94 7.99 -49.52
N LEU A 589 -18.23 6.95 -50.31
CA LEU A 589 -18.13 5.56 -49.87
C LEU A 589 -16.69 5.17 -49.51
N VAL A 590 -15.72 5.53 -50.35
CA VAL A 590 -14.30 5.26 -50.07
C VAL A 590 -13.82 6.00 -48.82
N ALA A 591 -14.18 7.28 -48.67
CA ALA A 591 -13.86 8.05 -47.46
C ALA A 591 -14.51 7.44 -46.21
N PHE A 592 -15.78 7.02 -46.31
CA PHE A 592 -16.49 6.35 -45.22
C PHE A 592 -15.79 5.04 -44.79
N GLN A 593 -15.35 4.24 -45.75
CA GLN A 593 -14.58 3.02 -45.48
C GLN A 593 -13.28 3.31 -44.71
N MET A 594 -12.54 4.35 -45.11
CA MET A 594 -11.31 4.76 -44.43
C MET A 594 -11.56 5.28 -43.02
N LEU A 595 -12.62 6.07 -42.83
CA LEU A 595 -13.04 6.59 -41.52
C LEU A 595 -13.48 5.45 -40.59
N SER A 596 -14.19 4.44 -41.10
CA SER A 596 -14.61 3.27 -40.34
C SER A 596 -13.42 2.49 -39.75
N GLY A 597 -12.34 2.34 -40.52
CA GLY A 597 -11.09 1.74 -40.03
C GLY A 597 -10.46 2.53 -38.87
N ARG A 598 -10.52 3.87 -38.92
CA ARG A 598 -10.03 4.77 -37.87
C ARG A 598 -10.89 4.73 -36.58
N VAL A 599 -12.15 4.29 -36.66
CA VAL A 599 -13.02 4.03 -35.49
C VAL A 599 -12.80 2.63 -34.92
N THR A 600 -12.75 1.62 -35.78
CA THR A 600 -12.70 0.21 -35.34
C THR A 600 -11.37 -0.16 -34.69
N GLY A 601 -10.24 0.38 -35.20
CA GLY A 601 -8.90 0.09 -34.69
C GLY A 601 -8.70 0.45 -33.21
N PRO A 602 -8.97 1.71 -32.78
CA PRO A 602 -8.88 2.11 -31.37
C PRO A 602 -9.81 1.29 -30.45
N LEU A 603 -11.03 0.98 -30.89
CA LEU A 603 -11.97 0.16 -30.12
C LEU A 603 -11.42 -1.25 -29.85
N LEU A 604 -10.81 -1.87 -30.85
CA LEU A 604 -10.13 -3.16 -30.71
C LEU A 604 -8.95 -3.09 -29.74
N ARG A 605 -8.15 -2.02 -29.81
CA ARG A 605 -7.04 -1.82 -28.87
C ARG A 605 -7.56 -1.57 -27.45
N LEU A 606 -8.70 -0.92 -27.26
CA LEU A 606 -9.30 -0.69 -25.95
C LEU A 606 -9.73 -2.00 -25.28
N VAL A 607 -10.22 -2.97 -26.06
CA VAL A 607 -10.44 -4.35 -25.61
C VAL A 607 -9.15 -5.01 -25.13
N GLN A 608 -8.06 -4.90 -25.90
CA GLN A 608 -6.76 -5.45 -25.49
C GLN A 608 -6.20 -4.73 -24.25
N LEU A 609 -6.39 -3.41 -24.15
CA LEU A 609 -6.03 -2.66 -22.96
C LEU A 609 -6.77 -3.14 -21.73
N TRP A 610 -8.05 -3.49 -21.85
CA TRP A 610 -8.82 -4.03 -20.74
C TRP A 610 -8.19 -5.33 -20.21
N GLN A 611 -7.74 -6.21 -21.10
CA GLN A 611 -7.03 -7.43 -20.73
C GLN A 611 -5.69 -7.13 -20.04
N ASN A 612 -4.90 -6.20 -20.61
CA ASN A 612 -3.63 -5.78 -20.02
C ASN A 612 -3.83 -5.13 -18.65
N LEU A 613 -4.90 -4.34 -18.47
CA LEU A 613 -5.26 -3.73 -17.20
C LEU A 613 -5.56 -4.81 -16.14
N GLN A 614 -6.27 -5.89 -16.49
CA GLN A 614 -6.51 -7.00 -15.57
C GLN A 614 -5.21 -7.70 -15.15
N GLN A 615 -4.26 -7.89 -16.07
CA GLN A 615 -2.94 -8.43 -15.75
C GLN A 615 -2.18 -7.51 -14.80
N VAL A 616 -2.21 -6.21 -15.06
CA VAL A 616 -1.54 -5.19 -14.24
C VAL A 616 -2.14 -5.09 -12.85
N LEU A 617 -3.47 -5.19 -12.71
CA LEU A 617 -4.11 -5.23 -11.40
C LEU A 617 -3.62 -6.41 -10.56
N LEU A 618 -3.37 -7.57 -11.17
CA LEU A 618 -2.76 -8.72 -10.47
C LEU A 618 -1.30 -8.45 -10.09
N SER A 619 -0.52 -7.82 -10.97
CA SER A 619 0.86 -7.40 -10.65
C SER A 619 0.89 -6.36 -9.51
N VAL A 620 -0.09 -5.45 -9.47
CA VAL A 620 -0.29 -4.47 -8.38
C VAL A 620 -0.56 -5.19 -7.07
N ASP A 621 -1.49 -6.15 -7.03
CA ASP A 621 -1.77 -6.93 -5.82
C ASP A 621 -0.51 -7.66 -5.32
N ARG A 622 0.28 -8.26 -6.23
CA ARG A 622 1.51 -9.00 -5.91
C ARG A 622 2.64 -8.10 -5.40
N ILE A 623 2.82 -6.92 -5.99
CA ILE A 623 3.78 -5.93 -5.48
C ILE A 623 3.27 -5.32 -4.17
N GLY A 624 1.96 -5.21 -4.01
CA GLY A 624 1.32 -4.80 -2.76
C GLY A 624 1.79 -5.65 -1.57
N ASP A 625 2.03 -6.95 -1.75
CA ASP A 625 2.60 -7.81 -0.69
C ASP A 625 4.02 -7.40 -0.23
N ILE A 626 4.71 -6.53 -0.97
CA ILE A 626 6.00 -5.91 -0.61
C ILE A 626 5.75 -4.49 -0.10
N LEU A 627 5.02 -3.68 -0.86
CA LEU A 627 4.83 -2.26 -0.58
C LEU A 627 3.93 -1.98 0.64
N ASN A 628 3.03 -2.90 0.98
CA ASN A 628 2.20 -2.81 2.19
C ASN A 628 2.97 -3.23 3.45
N VAL A 629 4.15 -3.85 3.33
CA VAL A 629 4.96 -4.18 4.51
C VAL A 629 5.57 -2.91 5.04
N ALA A 630 5.30 -2.61 6.30
CA ALA A 630 5.83 -1.44 6.98
C ALA A 630 7.38 -1.50 7.00
N PRO A 631 8.06 -0.38 6.69
CA PRO A 631 9.49 -0.25 6.90
C PRO A 631 9.90 -0.54 8.35
N GLU A 632 11.14 -0.96 8.55
CA GLU A 632 11.74 -1.23 9.86
C GLU A 632 11.76 0.02 10.76
N ALA A 633 11.97 1.19 10.16
CA ALA A 633 11.84 2.50 10.77
C ALA A 633 11.39 3.56 9.74
N GLU A 634 10.68 4.57 10.23
CA GLU A 634 10.35 5.75 9.43
C GLU A 634 11.56 6.69 9.33
N PRO A 635 11.79 7.36 8.19
CA PRO A 635 12.97 8.19 7.99
C PRO A 635 12.96 9.37 8.95
N GLY A 636 14.09 9.63 9.61
CA GLY A 636 14.20 10.73 10.59
C GLY A 636 13.40 10.50 11.86
N THR A 637 12.95 9.28 12.12
CA THR A 637 12.34 8.89 13.41
C THR A 637 13.36 8.15 14.26
N GLY A 638 13.44 8.54 15.53
CA GLY A 638 14.39 7.96 16.49
C GLY A 638 15.38 8.99 17.03
N LEU A 639 15.93 8.69 18.19
CA LEU A 639 16.96 9.48 18.84
C LEU A 639 18.31 9.16 18.17
N VAL A 640 18.94 10.16 17.56
CA VAL A 640 20.33 10.04 17.12
C VAL A 640 21.19 9.88 18.37
N LEU A 641 21.90 8.75 18.47
CA LEU A 641 22.71 8.44 19.62
C LEU A 641 24.02 9.24 19.57
N PRO A 642 24.49 9.78 20.71
CA PRO A 642 25.85 10.30 20.80
C PRO A 642 26.87 9.15 20.63
N PRO A 643 28.17 9.48 20.49
CA PRO A 643 29.23 8.48 20.55
C PRO A 643 29.10 7.60 21.80
N LEU A 644 28.87 6.31 21.60
CA LEU A 644 28.64 5.34 22.65
C LEU A 644 29.94 5.01 23.37
N LYS A 645 29.88 4.88 24.70
CA LYS A 645 30.95 4.38 25.56
C LYS A 645 30.97 2.84 25.57
N GLY A 646 29.82 2.20 25.31
CA GLY A 646 29.72 0.75 25.14
C GLY A 646 29.19 -0.01 26.36
N GLN A 647 28.51 0.63 27.30
CA GLN A 647 27.76 -0.07 28.34
C GLN A 647 26.52 -0.73 27.72
N VAL A 648 26.26 -2.00 28.01
CA VAL A 648 25.08 -2.73 27.50
C VAL A 648 24.32 -3.38 28.63
N VAL A 649 23.02 -3.12 28.72
CA VAL A 649 22.12 -3.69 29.73
C VAL A 649 20.96 -4.41 29.05
N PHE A 650 20.82 -5.70 29.34
CA PHE A 650 19.61 -6.46 29.06
C PHE A 650 18.80 -6.56 30.35
N ASP A 651 17.53 -6.19 30.30
CA ASP A 651 16.62 -6.21 31.46
C ASP A 651 15.32 -6.95 31.09
N GLN A 652 15.18 -8.15 31.64
CA GLN A 652 14.02 -9.04 31.49
C GLN A 652 13.57 -9.22 30.05
N VAL A 653 14.52 -9.50 29.14
CA VAL A 653 14.25 -9.58 27.70
C VAL A 653 13.60 -10.91 27.34
N PHE A 654 12.40 -10.84 26.75
CA PHE A 654 11.70 -11.97 26.13
C PHE A 654 11.61 -11.76 24.62
N PHE A 655 11.87 -12.83 23.87
CA PHE A 655 11.82 -12.77 22.41
C PHE A 655 11.43 -14.11 21.79
N ARG A 656 10.67 -14.02 20.69
CA ARG A 656 10.30 -15.12 19.80
C ARG A 656 10.34 -14.63 18.35
N TYR A 657 10.75 -15.50 17.42
CA TYR A 657 10.74 -15.18 15.98
C TYR A 657 9.33 -15.10 15.38
N ARG A 658 8.40 -15.94 15.87
CA ARG A 658 7.01 -15.96 15.43
C ARG A 658 6.09 -15.99 16.64
N GLN A 659 4.93 -15.35 16.57
CA GLN A 659 3.99 -15.27 17.70
C GLN A 659 3.54 -16.66 18.19
N ASN A 660 3.40 -17.62 17.27
CA ASN A 660 2.93 -18.99 17.56
C ASN A 660 4.04 -19.99 17.94
N THR A 661 5.29 -19.55 18.10
CA THR A 661 6.40 -20.42 18.50
C THR A 661 6.82 -20.17 19.94
N GLU A 662 7.49 -21.15 20.56
CA GLU A 662 8.07 -20.96 21.89
C GLU A 662 9.07 -19.78 21.92
N PRO A 663 9.16 -19.04 23.04
CA PRO A 663 10.16 -18.01 23.20
C PRO A 663 11.58 -18.59 23.14
N VAL A 664 12.40 -17.97 22.30
CA VAL A 664 13.83 -18.28 22.16
C VAL A 664 14.61 -17.69 23.32
N LEU A 665 14.21 -16.51 23.81
CA LEU A 665 14.76 -15.89 25.02
C LEU A 665 13.65 -15.72 26.06
N ARG A 666 13.95 -16.09 27.31
CA ARG A 666 12.99 -16.25 28.41
C ARG A 666 13.40 -15.41 29.63
N GLY A 667 13.40 -14.08 29.48
CA GLY A 667 13.71 -13.16 30.57
C GLY A 667 15.20 -12.97 30.83
N ILE A 668 15.99 -12.80 29.78
CA ILE A 668 17.44 -12.60 29.88
C ILE A 668 17.73 -11.24 30.53
N SER A 669 18.57 -11.24 31.57
CA SER A 669 19.04 -10.02 32.25
C SER A 669 20.54 -10.07 32.55
N PHE A 670 21.29 -9.07 32.10
CA PHE A 670 22.72 -8.91 32.40
C PHE A 670 23.17 -7.47 32.14
N ASN A 671 24.33 -7.11 32.70
CA ASN A 671 24.95 -5.79 32.53
C ASN A 671 26.42 -5.97 32.14
N VAL A 672 26.84 -5.28 31.09
CA VAL A 672 28.20 -5.25 30.55
C VAL A 672 28.71 -3.83 30.68
N GLN A 673 29.87 -3.68 31.32
CA GLN A 673 30.54 -2.40 31.48
C GLN A 673 31.29 -2.01 30.18
N PRO A 674 31.47 -0.71 29.92
CA PRO A 674 32.30 -0.22 28.82
C PRO A 674 33.67 -0.89 28.79
N GLY A 675 34.11 -1.34 27.61
CA GLY A 675 35.44 -1.91 27.42
C GLY A 675 35.61 -3.37 27.85
N GLN A 676 34.54 -4.05 28.32
CA GLN A 676 34.62 -5.45 28.73
C GLN A 676 34.66 -6.41 27.54
N PHE A 677 35.46 -7.47 27.68
CA PHE A 677 35.43 -8.63 26.80
C PHE A 677 34.43 -9.67 27.32
N VAL A 678 33.32 -9.84 26.62
CA VAL A 678 32.21 -10.72 27.00
C VAL A 678 32.18 -11.97 26.12
N GLY A 679 32.34 -13.14 26.73
CA GLY A 679 32.17 -14.43 26.07
C GLY A 679 30.74 -14.95 26.22
N ILE A 680 30.11 -15.42 25.14
CA ILE A 680 28.79 -16.04 25.15
C ILE A 680 28.92 -17.50 24.74
N VAL A 681 28.50 -18.42 25.60
CA VAL A 681 28.62 -19.87 25.39
C VAL A 681 27.32 -20.60 25.73
N GLY A 682 27.09 -21.74 25.08
CA GLY A 682 25.89 -22.54 25.27
C GLY A 682 25.68 -23.52 24.13
N ARG A 683 24.77 -24.47 24.33
CA ARG A 683 24.43 -25.49 23.31
C ARG A 683 23.89 -24.83 22.03
N SER A 684 23.91 -25.56 20.91
CA SER A 684 23.24 -25.10 19.69
C SER A 684 21.76 -24.85 19.97
N GLY A 685 21.22 -23.76 19.40
CA GLY A 685 19.83 -23.34 19.64
C GLY A 685 19.54 -22.69 21.00
N SER A 686 20.54 -22.39 21.83
CA SER A 686 20.30 -21.73 23.14
C SER A 686 19.95 -20.23 23.08
N GLY A 687 20.01 -19.61 21.90
CA GLY A 687 19.68 -18.20 21.69
C GLY A 687 20.88 -17.24 21.53
N LYS A 688 22.11 -17.74 21.42
CA LYS A 688 23.34 -16.92 21.34
C LYS A 688 23.32 -15.90 20.18
N SER A 689 23.18 -16.36 18.94
CA SER A 689 23.06 -15.48 17.76
C SER A 689 21.77 -14.66 17.75
N THR A 690 20.80 -15.00 18.60
CA THR A 690 19.60 -14.17 18.77
C THR A 690 19.91 -12.94 19.63
N LEU A 691 20.77 -13.07 20.65
CA LEU A 691 21.24 -11.91 21.44
C LEU A 691 22.00 -10.91 20.57
N SER A 692 22.90 -11.38 19.70
CA SER A 692 23.63 -10.50 18.78
C SER A 692 22.70 -9.76 17.83
N LYS A 693 21.71 -10.46 17.25
CA LYS A 693 20.69 -9.86 16.37
C LYS A 693 19.81 -8.83 17.10
N LEU A 694 19.48 -9.06 18.37
CA LEU A 694 18.67 -8.12 19.17
C LEU A 694 19.46 -6.87 19.56
N LEU A 695 20.76 -7.00 19.88
CA LEU A 695 21.61 -5.86 20.22
C LEU A 695 21.75 -4.87 19.04
N GLN A 696 21.77 -5.40 17.80
CA GLN A 696 21.76 -4.62 16.56
C GLN A 696 20.38 -4.05 16.18
N ARG A 697 19.34 -4.36 16.98
CA ARG A 697 17.94 -4.10 16.68
C ARG A 697 17.54 -4.61 15.28
N LEU A 698 17.98 -5.80 14.90
CA LEU A 698 17.46 -6.48 13.69
C LEU A 698 16.09 -7.11 13.93
N TYR A 699 15.75 -7.27 15.21
CA TYR A 699 14.48 -7.79 15.71
C TYR A 699 13.98 -6.93 16.87
N GLN A 700 12.66 -6.82 17.01
CA GLN A 700 12.04 -6.19 18.16
C GLN A 700 11.75 -7.23 19.25
N ILE A 701 12.04 -6.87 20.50
CA ILE A 701 11.73 -7.68 21.68
C ILE A 701 10.22 -7.69 21.97
N GLU A 702 9.73 -8.75 22.59
CA GLU A 702 8.33 -8.87 23.01
C GLU A 702 8.07 -8.11 24.31
N SER A 703 8.96 -8.27 25.29
CA SER A 703 8.93 -7.56 26.56
C SER A 703 10.35 -7.41 27.14
N GLY A 704 10.48 -6.50 28.12
CA GLY A 704 11.77 -6.09 28.67
C GLY A 704 12.33 -4.85 27.96
N ARG A 705 13.62 -4.58 28.16
CA ARG A 705 14.34 -3.47 27.50
C ARG A 705 15.81 -3.81 27.30
N ILE A 706 16.39 -3.23 26.26
CA ILE A 706 17.83 -3.28 25.99
C ILE A 706 18.32 -1.84 25.95
N LEU A 707 19.27 -1.52 26.83
CA LEU A 707 19.82 -0.18 26.98
C LEU A 707 21.29 -0.19 26.56
N ILE A 708 21.73 0.82 25.82
CA ILE A 708 23.14 1.08 25.55
C ILE A 708 23.47 2.47 26.10
N ASP A 709 24.42 2.55 27.04
CA ASP A 709 24.77 3.78 27.78
C ASP A 709 23.56 4.51 28.38
N GLY A 710 22.53 3.75 28.78
CA GLY A 710 21.27 4.26 29.33
C GLY A 710 20.19 4.63 28.30
N PHE A 711 20.50 4.59 27.00
CA PHE A 711 19.54 4.82 25.92
C PHE A 711 18.86 3.52 25.50
N ASP A 712 17.53 3.52 25.44
CA ASP A 712 16.77 2.36 24.94
C ASP A 712 16.90 2.24 23.42
N ILE A 713 17.45 1.11 22.95
CA ILE A 713 17.67 0.86 21.52
C ILE A 713 16.36 0.92 20.72
N LYS A 714 15.21 0.65 21.35
CA LYS A 714 13.89 0.75 20.71
C LYS A 714 13.59 2.17 20.21
N SER A 715 14.12 3.17 20.90
CA SER A 715 13.94 4.60 20.57
C SER A 715 15.05 5.18 19.70
N ALA A 716 16.15 4.47 19.50
CA ALA A 716 17.30 4.94 18.73
C ALA A 716 17.01 5.07 17.23
N ASP A 717 17.71 5.96 16.54
CA ASP A 717 17.82 5.89 15.08
C ASP A 717 18.66 4.65 14.68
N LEU A 718 18.18 3.87 13.71
CA LEU A 718 18.82 2.60 13.31
C LEU A 718 20.18 2.83 12.65
N THR A 719 20.33 3.90 11.88
CA THR A 719 21.60 4.22 11.19
C THR A 719 22.65 4.58 12.22
N SER A 720 22.32 5.48 13.14
CA SER A 720 23.18 5.91 14.25
C SER A 720 23.57 4.75 15.17
N LEU A 721 22.65 3.83 15.46
CA LEU A 721 22.94 2.63 16.25
C LEU A 721 23.89 1.67 15.51
N ARG A 722 23.57 1.31 14.26
CA ARG A 722 24.33 0.30 13.50
C ARG A 722 25.70 0.79 13.05
N GLN A 723 25.90 2.09 12.84
CA GLN A 723 27.23 2.66 12.58
C GLN A 723 28.18 2.53 13.79
N GLN A 724 27.62 2.40 15.00
CA GLN A 724 28.39 2.28 16.24
C GLN A 724 28.51 0.83 16.75
N ILE A 725 28.06 -0.14 15.96
CA ILE A 725 28.19 -1.58 16.24
C ILE A 725 28.83 -2.25 15.02
N SER A 726 29.98 -2.90 15.20
CA SER A 726 30.60 -3.70 14.14
C SER A 726 30.42 -5.19 14.39
N VAL A 727 30.15 -5.96 13.34
CA VAL A 727 29.73 -7.36 13.45
C VAL A 727 30.43 -8.25 12.42
N VAL A 728 30.88 -9.42 12.88
CA VAL A 728 31.23 -10.57 12.03
C VAL A 728 30.18 -11.66 12.26
N LEU A 729 29.60 -12.16 11.18
CA LEU A 729 28.51 -13.14 11.22
C LEU A 729 29.07 -14.57 11.13
N GLN A 730 28.28 -15.55 11.55
CA GLN A 730 28.67 -16.97 11.47
C GLN A 730 28.96 -17.42 10.03
N GLU A 731 28.15 -16.97 9.07
CA GLU A 731 28.35 -17.17 7.64
C GLU A 731 28.60 -15.82 6.97
N ASP A 732 29.86 -15.44 6.82
CA ASP A 732 30.21 -14.17 6.19
C ASP A 732 29.94 -14.17 4.68
N PHE A 733 29.13 -13.21 4.26
CA PHE A 733 28.82 -12.97 2.86
C PHE A 733 29.78 -11.93 2.27
N LEU A 734 30.44 -12.30 1.17
CA LEU A 734 31.18 -11.37 0.33
C LEU A 734 30.35 -11.04 -0.92
N PHE A 735 30.22 -9.75 -1.21
CA PHE A 735 29.57 -9.29 -2.42
C PHE A 735 30.52 -9.48 -3.61
N ASN A 736 29.96 -9.72 -4.80
CA ASN A 736 30.75 -9.72 -6.02
C ASN A 736 31.39 -8.32 -6.21
N GLY A 737 32.71 -8.28 -6.39
CA GLY A 737 33.50 -7.05 -6.30
C GLY A 737 34.93 -7.35 -5.84
N SER A 738 35.77 -6.32 -5.75
CA SER A 738 37.16 -6.50 -5.31
C SER A 738 37.26 -6.79 -3.80
N ILE A 739 38.41 -7.32 -3.37
CA ILE A 739 38.69 -7.49 -1.92
C ILE A 739 38.67 -6.13 -1.23
N LEU A 740 39.22 -5.08 -1.87
CA LEU A 740 39.18 -3.71 -1.38
C LEU A 740 37.74 -3.25 -1.11
N GLU A 741 36.85 -3.34 -2.11
CA GLU A 741 35.43 -2.97 -2.00
C GLU A 741 34.71 -3.77 -0.91
N ASN A 742 35.07 -5.05 -0.77
CA ASN A 742 34.51 -5.87 0.28
C ASN A 742 34.98 -5.43 1.67
N ILE A 743 36.24 -5.05 1.86
CA ILE A 743 36.75 -4.60 3.17
C ILE A 743 36.17 -3.22 3.54
N THR A 744 36.02 -2.31 2.57
CA THR A 744 35.48 -0.95 2.77
C THR A 744 33.96 -0.86 2.70
N LEU A 745 33.27 -2.00 2.79
CA LEU A 745 31.81 -2.08 2.67
C LEU A 745 31.12 -1.11 3.65
N GLY A 746 30.39 -0.14 3.08
CA GLY A 746 29.66 0.88 3.84
C GLY A 746 30.39 2.22 3.99
N ASN A 747 31.67 2.32 3.65
CA ASN A 747 32.40 3.58 3.58
C ASN A 747 33.54 3.54 2.53
N PRO A 748 33.31 4.02 1.30
CA PRO A 748 34.31 4.03 0.24
C PRO A 748 35.41 5.10 0.42
N GLU A 749 35.27 6.02 1.39
CA GLU A 749 36.26 7.10 1.61
C GLU A 749 37.48 6.63 2.41
N ILE A 750 37.50 5.37 2.84
CA ILE A 750 38.61 4.78 3.60
C ILE A 750 39.87 4.67 2.73
N SER A 751 41.02 5.09 3.27
CA SER A 751 42.27 5.04 2.54
C SER A 751 42.80 3.61 2.37
N ALA A 752 43.51 3.34 1.28
CA ALA A 752 44.12 2.04 1.03
C ALA A 752 45.08 1.61 2.15
N GLU A 753 45.76 2.57 2.80
CA GLU A 753 46.65 2.32 3.94
C GLU A 753 45.89 1.74 5.13
N GLN A 754 44.72 2.31 5.48
CA GLN A 754 43.86 1.80 6.55
C GLN A 754 43.35 0.39 6.25
N VAL A 755 43.03 0.11 4.98
CA VAL A 755 42.63 -1.22 4.53
C VAL A 755 43.77 -2.23 4.70
N VAL A 756 45.00 -1.85 4.36
CA VAL A 756 46.18 -2.71 4.53
C VAL A 756 46.45 -2.99 6.01
N GLU A 757 46.36 -1.97 6.88
CA GLU A 757 46.51 -2.17 8.32
C GLU A 757 45.44 -3.10 8.89
N ALA A 758 44.16 -2.88 8.55
CA ALA A 758 43.07 -3.75 8.98
C ALA A 758 43.25 -5.20 8.49
N ALA A 759 43.70 -5.37 7.24
CA ALA A 759 44.02 -6.68 6.68
C ALA A 759 45.22 -7.35 7.37
N ARG A 760 46.24 -6.60 7.80
CA ARG A 760 47.35 -7.17 8.59
C ARG A 760 46.88 -7.63 9.96
N LEU A 761 46.04 -6.84 10.63
CA LEU A 761 45.44 -7.24 11.91
C LEU A 761 44.60 -8.51 11.77
N ALA A 762 43.90 -8.68 10.65
CA ALA A 762 43.13 -9.89 10.32
C ALA A 762 43.97 -11.05 9.75
N VAL A 763 45.30 -10.92 9.68
CA VAL A 763 46.20 -11.92 9.08
C VAL A 763 45.79 -12.25 7.64
N ALA A 764 45.24 -11.26 6.94
CA ALA A 764 44.73 -11.37 5.58
C ALA A 764 45.73 -10.85 4.54
N HIS A 765 46.59 -9.90 4.92
CA HIS A 765 47.48 -9.19 4.00
C HIS A 765 48.37 -10.13 3.16
N ASP A 766 48.93 -11.16 3.77
CA ASP A 766 49.89 -12.04 3.10
C ASP A 766 49.23 -12.81 1.95
N PHE A 767 48.11 -13.49 2.22
CA PHE A 767 47.39 -14.21 1.17
C PHE A 767 46.79 -13.26 0.13
N ILE A 768 46.35 -12.06 0.53
CA ILE A 768 45.83 -11.06 -0.42
C ILE A 768 46.94 -10.65 -1.38
N SER A 769 48.16 -10.44 -0.87
CA SER A 769 49.33 -10.03 -1.66
C SER A 769 49.81 -11.12 -2.63
N GLU A 770 49.54 -12.38 -2.32
CA GLU A 770 49.82 -13.53 -3.20
C GLU A 770 48.80 -13.67 -4.36
N LEU A 771 47.64 -13.01 -4.28
CA LEU A 771 46.64 -13.05 -5.35
C LEU A 771 47.11 -12.25 -6.58
N PRO A 772 46.71 -12.65 -7.81
CA PRO A 772 47.19 -12.02 -9.05
C PRO A 772 46.99 -10.50 -9.14
N HIS A 773 45.97 -9.96 -8.47
CA HIS A 773 45.65 -8.53 -8.47
C HIS A 773 45.64 -7.93 -7.05
N GLY A 774 46.22 -8.61 -6.06
CA GLY A 774 46.24 -8.11 -4.70
C GLY A 774 44.83 -7.81 -4.17
N TYR A 775 44.66 -6.60 -3.63
CA TYR A 775 43.38 -6.08 -3.13
C TYR A 775 42.32 -5.83 -4.23
N GLU A 776 42.73 -5.69 -5.50
CA GLU A 776 41.82 -5.54 -6.64
C GLU A 776 41.30 -6.88 -7.17
N THR A 777 41.74 -7.99 -6.57
CA THR A 777 41.25 -9.32 -6.94
C THR A 777 39.74 -9.41 -6.70
N ASN A 778 38.98 -9.76 -7.74
CA ASN A 778 37.55 -9.98 -7.62
C ASN A 778 37.28 -11.31 -6.91
N VAL A 779 36.47 -11.28 -5.84
CA VAL A 779 36.15 -12.47 -5.02
C VAL A 779 35.07 -13.36 -5.64
N GLY A 780 34.36 -12.86 -6.66
CA GLY A 780 33.23 -13.53 -7.30
C GLY A 780 31.97 -13.57 -6.43
N GLU A 781 30.90 -14.16 -6.96
CA GLU A 781 29.63 -14.26 -6.22
C GLU A 781 29.81 -15.07 -4.93
N ARG A 782 29.42 -14.50 -3.78
CA ARG A 782 29.55 -15.14 -2.45
C ARG A 782 30.98 -15.47 -2.03
N GLY A 783 31.97 -14.86 -2.69
CA GLY A 783 33.38 -15.12 -2.44
C GLY A 783 33.85 -16.51 -2.85
N THR A 784 33.25 -17.13 -3.87
CA THR A 784 33.60 -18.50 -4.30
C THR A 784 35.06 -18.68 -4.72
N ALA A 785 35.77 -17.59 -5.05
CA ALA A 785 37.20 -17.64 -5.38
C ALA A 785 38.10 -17.85 -4.14
N LEU A 786 37.55 -17.77 -2.93
CA LEU A 786 38.31 -17.78 -1.68
C LEU A 786 37.92 -18.98 -0.79
N SER A 787 38.89 -19.47 -0.01
CA SER A 787 38.65 -20.50 1.00
C SER A 787 37.78 -19.97 2.16
N GLY A 788 37.16 -20.87 2.93
CA GLY A 788 36.36 -20.49 4.11
C GLY A 788 37.11 -19.59 5.09
N GLY A 789 38.35 -19.96 5.44
CA GLY A 789 39.20 -19.18 6.34
C GLY A 789 39.65 -17.84 5.72
N GLN A 790 39.86 -17.76 4.40
CA GLN A 790 40.16 -16.48 3.74
C GLN A 790 38.96 -15.52 3.80
N ARG A 791 37.73 -16.02 3.57
CA ARG A 791 36.51 -15.20 3.67
C ARG A 791 36.28 -14.65 5.08
N GLN A 792 36.48 -15.48 6.11
CA GLN A 792 36.41 -15.04 7.51
C GLN A 792 37.46 -13.97 7.82
N ARG A 793 38.70 -14.13 7.35
CA ARG A 793 39.74 -13.10 7.53
C ARG A 793 39.38 -11.77 6.86
N ILE A 794 38.74 -11.78 5.69
CA ILE A 794 38.23 -10.55 5.05
C ILE A 794 37.12 -9.92 5.90
N ALA A 795 36.21 -10.73 6.46
CA ALA A 795 35.17 -10.22 7.35
C ALA A 795 35.74 -9.63 8.65
N LEU A 796 36.76 -10.26 9.23
CA LEU A 796 37.51 -9.73 10.37
C LEU A 796 38.20 -8.41 10.02
N ALA A 797 38.76 -8.28 8.81
CA ALA A 797 39.33 -7.02 8.35
C ALA A 797 38.28 -5.89 8.32
N ARG A 798 37.02 -6.16 7.90
CA ARG A 798 35.91 -5.17 7.99
C ARG A 798 35.68 -4.72 9.44
N LEU A 799 35.71 -5.65 10.38
CA LEU A 799 35.51 -5.36 11.79
C LEU A 799 36.67 -4.54 12.37
N PHE A 800 37.92 -4.89 12.04
CA PHE A 800 39.11 -4.16 12.50
C PHE A 800 39.25 -2.77 11.90
N LEU A 801 38.74 -2.58 10.68
CA LEU A 801 38.67 -1.27 10.05
C LEU A 801 37.65 -0.35 10.73
N SER A 802 36.63 -0.91 11.37
CA SER A 802 35.60 -0.15 12.06
C SER A 802 36.13 0.51 13.34
N GLN A 803 35.68 1.73 13.61
CA GLN A 803 35.91 2.45 14.86
C GLN A 803 34.75 2.30 15.85
N ALA A 804 33.86 1.32 15.63
CA ALA A 804 32.71 1.08 16.49
C ALA A 804 33.11 0.76 17.95
N PRO A 805 32.48 1.39 18.96
CA PRO A 805 32.72 1.11 20.37
C PRO A 805 32.23 -0.26 20.82
N ILE A 806 31.31 -0.89 20.07
CA ILE A 806 30.79 -2.23 20.34
C ILE A 806 31.14 -3.15 19.17
N LEU A 807 31.80 -4.27 19.47
CA LEU A 807 32.19 -5.29 18.50
C LEU A 807 31.46 -6.60 18.80
N ILE A 808 30.92 -7.25 17.79
CA ILE A 808 30.23 -8.54 17.91
C ILE A 808 30.90 -9.54 16.97
N LEU A 809 31.31 -10.69 17.49
CA LEU A 809 31.93 -11.77 16.73
C LEU A 809 31.09 -13.03 16.95
N ASP A 810 30.37 -13.47 15.93
CA ASP A 810 29.56 -14.70 15.96
C ASP A 810 30.31 -15.85 15.29
N GLU A 811 30.94 -16.73 16.06
CA GLU A 811 31.74 -17.86 15.55
C GLU A 811 32.84 -17.49 14.53
N ALA A 812 33.35 -16.25 14.60
CA ALA A 812 34.24 -15.65 13.61
C ALA A 812 35.61 -16.35 13.40
N THR A 813 36.02 -17.26 14.30
CA THR A 813 37.29 -18.01 14.20
C THR A 813 37.12 -19.49 13.86
N SER A 814 35.88 -19.92 13.58
CA SER A 814 35.53 -21.34 13.43
C SER A 814 36.20 -22.04 12.25
N ALA A 815 36.46 -21.33 11.14
CA ALA A 815 37.07 -21.87 9.92
C ALA A 815 38.56 -21.50 9.77
N LEU A 816 39.16 -20.93 10.81
CA LEU A 816 40.60 -20.65 10.86
C LEU A 816 41.36 -21.87 11.41
N ASP A 817 42.55 -22.10 10.87
CA ASP A 817 43.54 -22.98 11.48
C ASP A 817 44.01 -22.42 12.83
N SER A 818 44.55 -23.29 13.68
CA SER A 818 44.89 -22.96 15.07
C SER A 818 45.94 -21.83 15.19
N GLU A 819 46.89 -21.76 14.26
CA GLU A 819 47.96 -20.75 14.27
C GLU A 819 47.39 -19.37 13.90
N THR A 820 46.64 -19.30 12.80
CA THR A 820 45.94 -18.09 12.37
C THR A 820 44.92 -17.62 13.41
N GLU A 821 44.16 -18.54 14.01
CA GLU A 821 43.21 -18.22 15.08
C GLU A 821 43.93 -17.56 16.27
N GLN A 822 45.06 -18.12 16.72
CA GLN A 822 45.80 -17.57 17.85
C GLN A 822 46.32 -16.16 17.55
N GLN A 823 46.84 -15.93 16.34
CA GLN A 823 47.35 -14.62 15.93
C GLN A 823 46.22 -13.58 15.82
N VAL A 824 45.09 -13.94 15.21
CA VAL A 824 43.89 -13.08 15.12
C VAL A 824 43.37 -12.74 16.52
N LEU A 825 43.30 -13.71 17.44
CA LEU A 825 42.85 -13.47 18.82
C LEU A 825 43.83 -12.56 19.58
N GLN A 826 45.12 -12.64 19.29
CA GLN A 826 46.11 -11.73 19.86
C GLN A 826 45.94 -10.30 19.33
N ASN A 827 45.74 -10.14 18.02
CA ASN A 827 45.48 -8.83 17.40
C ASN A 827 44.15 -8.23 17.86
N LEU A 828 43.13 -9.08 18.07
CA LEU A 828 41.84 -8.67 18.61
C LEU A 828 41.99 -8.00 19.98
N GLN A 829 42.96 -8.40 20.81
CA GLN A 829 43.20 -7.73 22.09
C GLN A 829 43.58 -6.26 21.90
N THR A 830 44.50 -5.98 20.97
CA THR A 830 44.91 -4.61 20.63
C THR A 830 43.72 -3.81 20.10
N VAL A 831 42.93 -4.39 19.20
CA VAL A 831 41.74 -3.73 18.62
C VAL A 831 40.63 -3.52 19.66
N SER A 832 40.51 -4.41 20.64
CA SER A 832 39.50 -4.35 21.69
C SER A 832 39.80 -3.32 22.79
N GLN A 833 40.98 -2.71 22.80
CA GLN A 833 41.32 -1.73 23.85
C GLN A 833 40.34 -0.56 23.85
N GLY A 834 39.65 -0.37 24.98
CA GLY A 834 38.64 0.67 25.14
C GLY A 834 37.31 0.40 24.44
N ARG A 835 37.06 -0.81 23.92
CA ARG A 835 35.84 -1.20 23.20
C ARG A 835 35.17 -2.40 23.86
N THR A 836 33.84 -2.43 23.88
CA THR A 836 33.09 -3.57 24.42
C THR A 836 32.99 -4.67 23.36
N VAL A 837 33.39 -5.89 23.69
CA VAL A 837 33.44 -7.02 22.74
C VAL A 837 32.47 -8.11 23.18
N PHE A 838 31.62 -8.56 22.27
CA PHE A 838 30.78 -9.74 22.44
C PHE A 838 31.27 -10.86 21.52
N LEU A 839 31.84 -11.90 22.10
CA LEU A 839 32.29 -13.09 21.37
C LEU A 839 31.36 -14.26 21.63
N ILE A 840 30.60 -14.68 20.62
CA ILE A 840 29.87 -15.95 20.65
C ILE A 840 30.83 -17.05 20.21
N ALA A 841 31.23 -17.89 21.16
CA ALA A 841 32.25 -18.90 20.91
C ALA A 841 31.69 -20.32 21.02
N HIS A 842 32.13 -21.16 20.10
CA HIS A 842 31.99 -22.62 20.19
C HIS A 842 33.28 -23.28 20.69
N ARG A 843 34.42 -22.59 20.58
CA ARG A 843 35.72 -22.98 21.14
C ARG A 843 35.95 -22.26 22.47
N PHE A 844 36.47 -22.97 23.46
CA PHE A 844 36.70 -22.41 24.79
C PHE A 844 38.02 -21.65 24.93
N ALA A 845 38.95 -21.79 23.99
CA ALA A 845 40.24 -21.10 24.02
C ALA A 845 40.10 -19.56 24.06
N PRO A 846 39.29 -18.91 23.19
CA PRO A 846 39.00 -17.49 23.31
C PRO A 846 38.36 -17.06 24.63
N LEU A 847 37.51 -17.92 25.22
CA LEU A 847 36.75 -17.62 26.44
C LEU A 847 37.63 -17.51 27.69
N LYS A 848 38.83 -18.09 27.69
CA LYS A 848 39.76 -18.01 28.83
C LYS A 848 40.17 -16.57 29.17
N ARG A 849 40.11 -15.68 28.17
CA ARG A 849 40.54 -14.27 28.27
C ARG A 849 39.35 -13.32 28.47
N ALA A 850 38.13 -13.83 28.62
CA ALA A 850 36.95 -13.02 28.80
C ALA A 850 36.83 -12.50 30.24
N ASP A 851 36.55 -11.21 30.38
CA ASP A 851 36.25 -10.57 31.66
C ASP A 851 34.92 -11.05 32.24
N LEU A 852 33.98 -11.40 31.35
CA LEU A 852 32.67 -11.92 31.70
C LEU A 852 32.26 -13.01 30.72
N ILE A 853 31.87 -14.17 31.23
CA ILE A 853 31.29 -15.25 30.44
C ILE A 853 29.81 -15.37 30.78
N LEU A 854 28.96 -15.43 29.76
CA LEU A 854 27.52 -15.63 29.84
C LEU A 854 27.18 -17.02 29.29
N VAL A 855 26.60 -17.88 30.13
CA VAL A 855 26.26 -19.25 29.75
C VAL A 855 24.75 -19.35 29.53
N LEU A 856 24.35 -19.65 28.30
CA LEU A 856 22.94 -19.78 27.91
C LEU A 856 22.51 -21.24 27.73
N GLU A 857 21.37 -21.59 28.30
CA GLU A 857 20.69 -22.86 28.07
C GLU A 857 19.19 -22.63 27.87
N LYS A 858 18.64 -23.16 26.76
CA LYS A 858 17.21 -23.10 26.42
C LYS A 858 16.59 -21.70 26.56
N GLY A 859 17.34 -20.66 26.19
CA GLY A 859 16.87 -19.28 26.22
C GLY A 859 16.93 -18.59 27.58
N VAL A 860 17.61 -19.19 28.57
CA VAL A 860 17.81 -18.62 29.91
C VAL A 860 19.31 -18.48 30.18
N LEU A 861 19.69 -17.43 30.90
CA LEU A 861 21.05 -17.24 31.41
C LEU A 861 21.20 -18.08 32.68
N VAL A 862 21.97 -19.16 32.61
CA VAL A 862 22.11 -20.11 33.74
C VAL A 862 23.31 -19.80 34.63
N GLU A 863 24.42 -19.35 34.05
CA GLU A 863 25.65 -19.04 34.77
C GLU A 863 26.29 -17.77 34.21
N ARG A 864 26.99 -17.04 35.08
CA ARG A 864 27.80 -15.88 34.71
C ARG A 864 29.02 -15.74 35.63
N GLY A 865 30.16 -15.34 35.09
CA GLY A 865 31.38 -15.12 35.86
C GLY A 865 32.63 -15.16 34.99
N THR A 866 33.81 -15.18 35.60
CA THR A 866 35.06 -15.38 34.87
C THR A 866 35.28 -16.86 34.55
N HIS A 867 36.25 -17.15 33.67
CA HIS A 867 36.65 -18.53 33.36
C HIS A 867 36.94 -19.36 34.61
N THR A 868 37.70 -18.80 35.55
CA THR A 868 38.11 -19.47 36.79
C THR A 868 36.92 -19.72 37.72
N ASP A 869 36.02 -18.75 37.85
CA ASP A 869 34.84 -18.87 38.72
C ASP A 869 33.90 -19.97 38.23
N LEU A 870 33.64 -20.00 36.93
CA LEU A 870 32.72 -20.97 36.31
C LEU A 870 33.27 -22.40 36.33
N LEU A 871 34.60 -22.57 36.26
CA LEU A 871 35.21 -23.89 36.43
C LEU A 871 35.10 -24.40 37.87
N GLN A 872 35.23 -23.52 38.87
CA GLN A 872 35.08 -23.89 40.27
C GLN A 872 33.63 -24.25 40.63
N GLN A 873 32.65 -23.58 40.03
CA GLN A 873 31.22 -23.86 40.22
C GLN A 873 30.80 -25.25 39.71
N LYS A 874 31.59 -25.88 38.82
CA LYS A 874 31.32 -27.20 38.22
C LYS A 874 29.91 -27.34 37.61
N GLY A 875 29.38 -26.25 37.08
CA GLY A 875 28.07 -26.20 36.44
C GLY A 875 28.08 -26.62 34.96
N LEU A 876 27.12 -26.10 34.18
CA LEU A 876 27.00 -26.31 32.74
C LEU A 876 28.28 -25.89 32.01
N TYR A 877 28.88 -24.75 32.36
CA TYR A 877 30.13 -24.30 31.74
C TYR A 877 31.24 -25.34 31.85
N TRP A 878 31.47 -25.86 33.06
CA TRP A 878 32.46 -26.90 33.32
C TRP A 878 32.17 -28.18 32.54
N SER A 879 30.89 -28.59 32.48
CA SER A 879 30.50 -29.80 31.74
C SER A 879 30.75 -29.69 30.23
N LEU A 880 30.51 -28.51 29.65
CA LEU A 880 30.78 -28.23 28.24
C LEU A 880 32.29 -28.15 27.97
N TYR A 881 33.04 -27.54 28.89
CA TYR A 881 34.49 -27.44 28.82
C TYR A 881 35.16 -28.82 28.84
N GLN A 882 34.79 -29.67 29.79
CA GLN A 882 35.29 -31.05 29.90
C GLN A 882 35.01 -31.86 28.63
N ARG A 883 33.80 -31.77 28.08
CA ARG A 883 33.45 -32.48 26.84
C ARG A 883 34.30 -32.04 25.65
N GLN A 884 34.63 -30.75 25.55
CA GLN A 884 35.50 -30.28 24.47
C GLN A 884 36.95 -30.74 24.69
N GLN A 885 37.44 -30.76 25.93
CA GLN A 885 38.78 -31.29 26.24
C GLN A 885 38.92 -32.80 26.01
N PHE A 886 37.84 -33.57 26.18
CA PHE A 886 37.85 -35.02 25.91
C PHE A 886 37.81 -35.37 24.40
N ASN A 887 37.37 -34.44 23.56
CA ASN A 887 37.25 -34.63 22.11
C ASN A 887 38.46 -34.08 21.32
N ILE A 888 39.42 -33.46 22.01
CA ILE A 888 40.73 -33.04 21.50
C ILE A 888 41.73 -34.07 22.00
#